data_AF-A0A938IQR6-F1
#
_entry.id   AF-A0A938IQR6-F1
#
_cell.length_a   1.000
_cell.length_b   1.000
_cell.length_c   1.000
_cell.angle_alpha   90.00
_cell.angle_beta   90.00
_cell.angle_gamma   90.00
#
_symmetry.space_group_name_H-M   'P 1'
#
loop_
_entity.id
_entity.type
_entity.pdbx_description
1 polymer ?
#
loop_
_entity_poly.entity_id
_entity_poly.type
_entity_poly.pdbx_seq_one_letter_code
_entity_poly.pdbx_strand_id
1 'polypeptide(L)'
;MFIGRSYPALTLILMVLCGATVAEAASDAPAHGRPFFMPAEERGRLRQLIATQEWAKADYARIQKAAGKGDGFLAAFLYALDGDPRYVPIAQKWLLERFGANSGTAKRARGALESPSFFKGGVPHLSDVFYDTDFNPHVAFDWVYNGLEPAARREIQQGISAFMHFKMRCMDRWTQTPNLVFKPTSIVAFAGLALQERELIDWGFYRKPESSIGGYFPVLNRMLKDGGPWHEAPTYPFVHTDIYCMAMVSRYRALYDGKDWWSAKAPSGGSPMGLMDYYIDTAYPIERTGYGAGQVRLVTYGDGATNAKQDLFLVNPAGAAIDGTKALVAAYDASGDPRLAAFVAMVPDYKPTLIDRRPLPEKTELPAAPSKVWPDYGLAILRAEESPAYWNSDSPVAFQLMTKGYGHDHRDKFSIIFHAAGRLLYPDYNAIQYENPNIGWTRNTIAHNTLMVDEGDTRDVKNCDIRHAFSPEVKYLATSASGAFEKVDQTRALLLTREYLLDVFHAASPTPRVYDYLLHSFGMPRPARPDLFKPSSALDKRFWLVSDRRAMTTDESWALDFVIKEQPGNRKGKFGPEWYDHTAAVRVTMAGEPKTLVTYGVSGMELGKMAKSTFDPLGMLIARRADVRETVFVATHEPYANTAQPRITAVTVLAKTDDAILVRVDAADFADYAAVSFGPQLTAPEQVLAAADDPKTRVSFKDYGYLRVRRDGTVMARGGWTALRLPIAKGALILNDIPVPASMEGGRLTYGAIPPAATSARPPGVECPLSVRIAAAVARLAPAGHRTMAFTVRNTLKASVSGSFTFDLPAGVAAEPAVPKFGPLAPGQAARVPVAFIADAGAKAGKVIVPYRLTCRAGDAAPVTAAALPITLTIAPVLHFVYQHPKANVYQIDAPRYTIRHDMFHGLCRYLADDDDTVRLDGTPLFTFRSEKEEMLHTGTSHAFTWPDEVPASLAAHVYDRCRYHVRFGADRITVRMDAGWAQFDPTYFTVPGKWLSPEGAPAWARVIAVDADGKEMEAEPGTKLKITAAELTFPGARWHLAFAFTPPQPVAFDGTEMRFAIGSLNGDAWSVGFCKPGELDAWRRGR
;
A
#
# COMPACT_ATOMS: atom_id res chain seq x y z
N MET A 1 -32.55 36.46 -41.16
CA MET A 1 -32.90 37.82 -41.61
C MET A 1 -31.65 38.68 -41.47
N PHE A 2 -30.92 38.83 -42.59
CA PHE A 2 -30.05 39.91 -43.07
C PHE A 2 -29.30 40.94 -42.16
N ILE A 3 -27.96 40.95 -42.37
CA ILE A 3 -27.07 42.08 -42.81
C ILE A 3 -26.13 42.77 -41.80
N GLY A 4 -24.82 42.75 -42.14
CA GLY A 4 -24.05 44.01 -42.30
C GLY A 4 -22.60 44.01 -41.76
N ARG A 5 -21.67 43.24 -42.33
CA ARG A 5 -20.56 43.69 -43.22
C ARG A 5 -19.59 44.74 -42.66
N SER A 6 -18.29 44.40 -42.63
CA SER A 6 -17.27 44.93 -43.56
C SER A 6 -15.93 44.17 -43.42
N TYR A 7 -15.44 43.62 -44.55
CA TYR A 7 -14.06 43.12 -44.79
C TYR A 7 -13.37 44.13 -45.74
N PRO A 8 -12.02 44.20 -45.80
CA PRO A 8 -11.35 43.46 -46.90
C PRO A 8 -9.98 42.83 -46.57
N ALA A 9 -9.87 41.57 -46.98
CA ALA A 9 -8.78 40.88 -47.68
C ALA A 9 -7.29 41.25 -47.42
N LEU A 10 -6.51 40.24 -46.97
CA LEU A 10 -5.32 39.80 -47.71
C LEU A 10 -4.97 38.32 -47.41
N THR A 11 -4.96 37.55 -48.49
CA THR A 11 -4.26 36.28 -48.81
C THR A 11 -3.71 35.40 -47.68
N LEU A 12 -4.36 34.23 -47.56
CA LEU A 12 -4.00 33.07 -46.74
C LEU A 12 -2.80 32.32 -47.37
N ILE A 13 -1.66 32.27 -46.68
CA ILE A 13 -0.64 31.22 -46.85
C ILE A 13 -0.58 30.43 -45.55
N LEU A 14 -0.76 29.11 -45.65
CA LEU A 14 -0.69 28.14 -44.58
C LEU A 14 0.57 28.32 -43.69
N MET A 15 0.38 28.63 -42.42
CA MET A 15 1.19 28.10 -41.32
C MET A 15 0.26 27.71 -40.18
N VAL A 16 0.16 26.40 -39.96
CA VAL A 16 -0.46 25.78 -38.79
C VAL A 16 0.40 26.16 -37.58
N LEU A 17 -0.07 27.11 -36.78
CA LEU A 17 0.44 27.35 -35.42
C LEU A 17 -0.15 26.28 -34.49
N CYS A 18 0.44 25.09 -34.52
CA CYS A 18 0.44 24.20 -33.38
C CYS A 18 1.37 24.81 -32.33
N GLY A 19 0.81 25.58 -31.40
CA GLY A 19 1.47 25.96 -30.16
C GLY A 19 1.58 24.75 -29.23
N ALA A 20 2.41 23.78 -29.60
CA ALA A 20 3.00 22.86 -28.64
C ALA A 20 4.31 23.52 -28.16
N THR A 21 4.35 23.91 -26.89
CA THR A 21 5.60 24.26 -26.22
C THR A 21 6.49 23.02 -26.22
N VAL A 22 7.38 22.92 -27.21
CA VAL A 22 8.50 21.99 -27.19
C VAL A 22 9.37 22.43 -26.03
N ALA A 23 9.40 21.62 -24.96
CA ALA A 23 10.42 21.76 -23.93
C ALA A 23 11.78 21.72 -24.62
N GLU A 24 12.56 22.78 -24.44
CA GLU A 24 13.92 22.90 -24.97
C GLU A 24 14.71 21.66 -24.56
N ALA A 25 15.05 20.79 -25.51
CA ALA A 25 15.81 19.58 -25.21
C ALA A 25 17.16 20.01 -24.62
N ALA A 26 17.38 19.71 -23.33
CA ALA A 26 18.63 20.04 -22.67
C ALA A 26 19.78 19.41 -23.46
N SER A 27 20.74 20.22 -23.91
CA SER A 27 21.99 19.70 -24.47
C SER A 27 22.68 18.83 -23.40
N ASP A 28 22.92 17.55 -23.72
CA ASP A 28 23.69 16.63 -22.87
C ASP A 28 25.21 16.75 -23.14
N ALA A 29 25.64 17.72 -23.96
CA ALA A 29 27.05 18.00 -24.19
C ALA A 29 27.66 18.72 -22.98
N PRO A 30 28.96 18.50 -22.70
CA PRO A 30 29.63 19.17 -21.58
C PRO A 30 29.78 20.66 -21.86
N ALA A 31 29.67 21.49 -20.82
CA ALA A 31 29.87 22.94 -20.96
C ALA A 31 31.35 23.33 -21.11
N HIS A 32 32.28 22.41 -20.86
CA HIS A 32 33.73 22.63 -20.93
C HIS A 32 34.49 21.34 -21.26
N GLY A 33 35.80 21.46 -21.52
CA GLY A 33 36.68 20.31 -21.75
C GLY A 33 36.98 19.50 -20.48
N ARG A 34 37.61 18.33 -20.66
CA ARG A 34 37.97 17.43 -19.54
C ARG A 34 38.98 18.05 -18.56
N PRO A 35 38.94 17.66 -17.27
CA PRO A 35 37.95 16.76 -16.67
C PRO A 35 36.57 17.42 -16.56
N PHE A 36 35.52 16.72 -17.00
CA PHE A 36 34.16 17.24 -16.97
C PHE A 36 33.63 17.36 -15.54
N PHE A 37 34.05 16.48 -14.65
CA PHE A 37 33.61 16.41 -13.27
C PHE A 37 34.49 17.20 -12.29
N MET A 38 35.35 18.09 -12.80
CA MET A 38 36.14 19.02 -11.99
C MET A 38 36.56 20.24 -12.85
N PRO A 39 35.62 21.15 -13.21
CA PRO A 39 35.92 22.34 -13.99
C PRO A 39 37.00 23.23 -13.38
N ALA A 40 37.48 24.20 -14.16
CA ALA A 40 38.50 25.16 -13.70
C ALA A 40 38.09 25.92 -12.44
N GLU A 41 36.80 26.30 -12.34
CA GLU A 41 36.23 26.95 -11.16
C GLU A 41 36.31 26.06 -9.92
N GLU A 42 35.91 24.79 -10.03
CA GLU A 42 35.98 23.83 -8.92
C GLU A 42 37.41 23.57 -8.45
N ARG A 43 38.37 23.45 -9.39
CA ARG A 43 39.80 23.36 -9.03
C ARG A 43 40.28 24.62 -8.30
N GLY A 44 39.83 25.79 -8.75
CA GLY A 44 40.11 27.07 -8.07
C GLY A 44 39.59 27.08 -6.64
N ARG A 45 38.34 26.68 -6.45
CA ARG A 45 37.69 26.56 -5.14
C ARG A 45 38.44 25.61 -4.20
N LEU A 46 38.80 24.41 -4.67
CA LEU A 46 39.53 23.41 -3.89
C LEU A 46 40.92 23.92 -3.49
N ARG A 47 41.66 24.55 -4.41
CA ARG A 47 42.97 25.16 -4.10
C ARG A 47 42.86 26.29 -3.09
N GLN A 48 41.82 27.12 -3.20
CA GLN A 48 41.54 28.18 -2.23
C GLN A 48 41.27 27.59 -0.83
N LEU A 49 40.47 26.51 -0.74
CA LEU A 49 40.25 25.82 0.53
C LEU A 49 41.56 25.29 1.12
N ILE A 50 42.38 24.60 0.34
CA ILE A 50 43.69 24.09 0.79
C ILE A 50 44.61 25.22 1.28
N ALA A 51 44.57 26.38 0.63
CA ALA A 51 45.38 27.53 0.99
C ALA A 51 44.90 28.27 2.25
N THR A 52 43.60 28.21 2.56
CA THR A 52 42.97 29.07 3.59
C THR A 52 42.44 28.30 4.80
N GLN A 53 42.25 26.98 4.71
CA GLN A 53 41.61 26.17 5.74
C GLN A 53 42.53 25.05 6.24
N GLU A 54 42.80 25.02 7.55
CA GLU A 54 43.69 24.01 8.15
C GLU A 54 43.18 22.57 8.00
N TRP A 55 41.86 22.36 8.11
CA TRP A 55 41.27 21.03 7.88
C TRP A 55 41.48 20.55 6.44
N ALA A 56 41.40 21.46 5.46
CA ALA A 56 41.54 21.13 4.05
C ALA A 56 43.00 20.81 3.72
N LYS A 57 43.94 21.55 4.32
CA LYS A 57 45.38 21.26 4.23
C LYS A 57 45.74 19.90 4.83
N ALA A 58 45.14 19.56 5.98
CA ALA A 58 45.31 18.25 6.61
C ALA A 58 44.71 17.11 5.78
N ASP A 59 43.50 17.29 5.23
CA ASP A 59 42.88 16.29 4.36
C ASP A 59 43.65 16.11 3.04
N TYR A 60 44.15 17.19 2.45
CA TYR A 60 45.03 17.14 1.28
C TYR A 60 46.29 16.31 1.55
N ALA A 61 46.97 16.54 2.68
CA ALA A 61 48.14 15.75 3.07
C ALA A 61 47.79 14.26 3.30
N ARG A 62 46.61 13.97 3.87
CA ARG A 62 46.09 12.59 4.01
C ARG A 62 45.86 11.95 2.64
N ILE A 63 45.26 12.67 1.71
CA ILE A 63 44.99 12.23 0.33
C ILE A 63 46.31 11.92 -0.38
N GLN A 64 47.30 12.82 -0.33
CA GLN A 64 48.64 12.59 -0.90
C GLN A 64 49.29 11.32 -0.33
N LYS A 65 49.23 11.13 0.99
CA LYS A 65 49.76 9.93 1.65
C LYS A 65 49.05 8.65 1.21
N ALA A 66 47.72 8.68 1.09
CA ALA A 66 46.92 7.52 0.68
C ALA A 66 47.14 7.17 -0.80
N ALA A 67 47.15 8.18 -1.68
CA ALA A 67 47.48 8.01 -3.10
C ALA A 67 48.89 7.43 -3.28
N GLY A 68 49.89 7.95 -2.55
CA GLY A 68 51.26 7.42 -2.56
C GLY A 68 51.39 5.98 -2.05
N LYS A 69 50.39 5.47 -1.32
CA LYS A 69 50.30 4.06 -0.88
C LYS A 69 49.52 3.16 -1.85
N GLY A 70 49.03 3.71 -2.96
CA GLY A 70 48.35 2.95 -4.01
C GLY A 70 46.83 3.14 -4.08
N ASP A 71 46.24 4.11 -3.38
CA ASP A 71 44.82 4.45 -3.55
C ASP A 71 44.58 5.10 -4.92
N GLY A 72 44.01 4.33 -5.85
CA GLY A 72 43.82 4.75 -7.24
C GLY A 72 42.77 5.86 -7.44
N PHE A 73 41.74 5.92 -6.60
CA PHE A 73 40.72 6.97 -6.69
C PHE A 73 41.30 8.32 -6.26
N LEU A 74 42.01 8.33 -5.13
CA LEU A 74 42.68 9.53 -4.62
C LEU A 74 43.85 9.97 -5.52
N ALA A 75 44.54 9.04 -6.17
CA ALA A 75 45.53 9.35 -7.19
C ALA A 75 44.91 10.07 -8.40
N ALA A 76 43.75 9.61 -8.90
CA ALA A 76 43.04 10.29 -9.98
C ALA A 76 42.61 11.71 -9.58
N PHE A 77 42.12 11.90 -8.34
CA PHE A 77 41.79 13.21 -7.79
C PHE A 77 42.99 14.17 -7.81
N LEU A 78 44.16 13.74 -7.31
CA LEU A 78 45.36 14.58 -7.29
C LEU A 78 45.86 14.93 -8.68
N TYR A 79 45.78 14.00 -9.64
CA TYR A 79 46.11 14.31 -11.03
C TYR A 79 45.16 15.37 -11.61
N ALA A 80 43.85 15.26 -11.39
CA ALA A 80 42.88 16.25 -11.86
C ALA A 80 43.06 17.61 -11.19
N LEU A 81 43.37 17.65 -9.89
CA LEU A 81 43.54 18.88 -9.13
C LEU A 81 44.87 19.57 -9.41
N ASP A 82 45.99 18.84 -9.44
CA ASP A 82 47.34 19.39 -9.45
C ASP A 82 48.07 19.21 -10.79
N GLY A 83 47.63 18.29 -11.63
CA GLY A 83 48.30 17.94 -12.88
C GLY A 83 49.58 17.11 -12.69
N ASP A 84 49.81 16.54 -11.50
CA ASP A 84 51.03 15.78 -11.20
C ASP A 84 50.99 14.38 -11.87
N PRO A 85 51.86 14.11 -12.86
CA PRO A 85 51.81 12.88 -13.64
C PRO A 85 52.18 11.63 -12.81
N ARG A 86 52.80 11.77 -11.64
CA ARG A 86 53.20 10.62 -10.79
C ARG A 86 52.01 9.80 -10.30
N TYR A 87 50.82 10.40 -10.23
CA TYR A 87 49.61 9.71 -9.79
C TYR A 87 48.91 8.92 -10.90
N VAL A 88 49.21 9.21 -12.17
CA VAL A 88 48.55 8.56 -13.32
C VAL A 88 48.74 7.03 -13.34
N PRO A 89 49.96 6.47 -13.16
CA PRO A 89 50.13 5.00 -13.20
C PRO A 89 49.36 4.28 -12.10
N ILE A 90 49.18 4.91 -10.94
CA ILE A 90 48.46 4.35 -9.79
C ILE A 90 46.96 4.27 -10.10
N ALA A 91 46.38 5.37 -10.59
CA ALA A 91 44.99 5.41 -11.01
C ALA A 91 44.72 4.46 -12.20
N GLN A 92 45.62 4.43 -13.19
CA GLN A 92 45.53 3.55 -14.35
C GLN A 92 45.49 2.06 -13.95
N LYS A 93 46.40 1.64 -13.07
CA LYS A 93 46.43 0.25 -12.57
C LYS A 93 45.11 -0.12 -11.90
N TRP A 94 44.63 0.74 -11.00
CA TRP A 94 43.37 0.52 -10.28
C TRP A 94 42.15 0.43 -11.21
N LEU A 95 42.07 1.28 -12.24
CA LEU A 95 41.01 1.24 -13.25
C LEU A 95 41.10 -0.01 -14.14
N LEU A 96 42.31 -0.46 -14.51
CA LEU A 96 42.51 -1.71 -15.26
C LEU A 96 42.14 -2.94 -14.44
N GLU A 97 42.36 -2.95 -13.13
CA GLU A 97 41.92 -4.04 -12.25
C GLU A 97 40.39 -4.16 -12.21
N ARG A 98 39.67 -3.04 -12.32
CA ARG A 98 38.19 -2.99 -12.30
C ARG A 98 37.54 -3.21 -13.67
N PHE A 99 38.10 -2.65 -14.74
CA PHE A 99 37.50 -2.64 -16.08
C PHE A 99 38.41 -3.11 -17.20
N GLY A 100 39.66 -3.46 -16.93
CA GLY A 100 40.54 -4.05 -17.93
C GLY A 100 39.95 -5.34 -18.52
N ALA A 101 40.41 -5.74 -19.70
CA ALA A 101 39.94 -6.93 -20.40
C ALA A 101 40.07 -8.21 -19.56
N ASN A 102 41.01 -8.21 -18.60
CA ASN A 102 41.22 -9.31 -17.68
C ASN A 102 40.43 -9.24 -16.37
N SER A 103 39.77 -8.12 -16.09
CA SER A 103 38.93 -7.93 -14.89
C SER A 103 37.74 -8.89 -14.88
N GLY A 104 37.30 -9.27 -13.68
CA GLY A 104 36.13 -10.13 -13.53
C GLY A 104 34.86 -9.47 -14.09
N THR A 105 34.69 -8.17 -13.88
CA THR A 105 33.54 -7.39 -14.36
C THR A 105 33.44 -7.39 -15.88
N ALA A 106 34.53 -7.03 -16.58
CA ALA A 106 34.53 -6.99 -18.04
C ALA A 106 34.36 -8.38 -18.66
N LYS A 107 35.04 -9.41 -18.12
CA LYS A 107 34.93 -10.80 -18.60
C LYS A 107 33.50 -11.33 -18.49
N ARG A 108 32.84 -11.12 -17.33
CA ARG A 108 31.45 -11.55 -17.12
C ARG A 108 30.49 -10.83 -18.07
N ALA A 109 30.61 -9.50 -18.18
CA ALA A 109 29.75 -8.71 -19.03
C ALA A 109 29.85 -9.13 -20.51
N ARG A 110 31.08 -9.23 -21.04
CA ARG A 110 31.30 -9.67 -22.43
C ARG A 110 30.82 -11.08 -22.67
N GLY A 111 31.18 -12.02 -21.80
CA GLY A 111 30.74 -13.41 -21.92
C GLY A 111 29.22 -13.58 -21.93
N ALA A 112 28.49 -12.77 -21.14
CA ALA A 112 27.03 -12.77 -21.19
C ALA A 112 26.47 -12.14 -22.48
N LEU A 113 27.02 -11.00 -22.92
CA LEU A 113 26.59 -10.31 -24.15
C LEU A 113 26.84 -11.14 -25.42
N GLU A 114 27.93 -11.90 -25.45
CA GLU A 114 28.35 -12.79 -26.54
C GLU A 114 27.64 -14.15 -26.53
N SER A 115 26.88 -14.47 -25.47
CA SER A 115 26.17 -15.74 -25.32
C SER A 115 24.66 -15.59 -25.57
N PRO A 116 24.14 -16.01 -26.74
CA PRO A 116 22.71 -15.89 -27.05
C PRO A 116 21.80 -16.70 -26.12
N SER A 117 22.32 -17.73 -25.44
CA SER A 117 21.55 -18.57 -24.52
C SER A 117 21.31 -17.90 -23.17
N PHE A 118 22.20 -17.00 -22.73
CA PHE A 118 22.11 -16.35 -21.42
C PHE A 118 20.76 -15.64 -21.22
N PHE A 119 20.26 -14.98 -22.27
CA PHE A 119 18.99 -14.23 -22.23
C PHE A 119 17.77 -15.05 -22.66
N LYS A 120 17.89 -16.35 -22.96
CA LYS A 120 16.74 -17.17 -23.37
C LYS A 120 15.88 -17.59 -22.17
N GLY A 121 16.49 -17.94 -21.04
CA GLY A 121 15.79 -18.46 -19.85
C GLY A 121 15.31 -17.40 -18.84
N GLY A 122 14.90 -17.87 -17.66
CA GLY A 122 14.54 -17.04 -16.51
C GLY A 122 15.69 -16.18 -15.97
N VAL A 123 15.36 -15.21 -15.11
CA VAL A 123 16.32 -14.26 -14.53
C VAL A 123 17.36 -15.00 -13.67
N PRO A 124 18.67 -14.91 -13.97
CA PRO A 124 19.70 -15.40 -13.06
C PRO A 124 19.86 -14.45 -11.86
N HIS A 125 20.74 -14.79 -10.93
CA HIS A 125 21.12 -13.84 -9.87
C HIS A 125 21.92 -12.66 -10.48
N LEU A 126 21.45 -11.43 -10.30
CA LEU A 126 21.97 -10.22 -10.94
C LEU A 126 22.37 -9.11 -9.94
N SER A 127 22.97 -9.49 -8.80
CA SER A 127 23.35 -8.52 -7.77
C SER A 127 24.22 -7.37 -8.30
N ASP A 128 25.24 -7.68 -9.13
CA ASP A 128 26.11 -6.69 -9.76
C ASP A 128 25.36 -5.72 -10.69
N VAL A 129 24.19 -6.11 -11.21
CA VAL A 129 23.36 -5.21 -12.02
C VAL A 129 22.58 -4.25 -11.12
N PHE A 130 21.90 -4.79 -10.09
CA PHE A 130 20.97 -4.05 -9.25
C PHE A 130 21.60 -3.26 -8.10
N TYR A 131 22.73 -3.70 -7.56
CA TYR A 131 23.27 -3.18 -6.30
C TYR A 131 24.66 -2.53 -6.44
N ASP A 132 25.35 -2.75 -7.56
CA ASP A 132 26.56 -1.97 -7.87
C ASP A 132 26.19 -0.53 -8.24
N THR A 133 26.47 0.38 -7.30
CA THR A 133 26.17 1.82 -7.33
C THR A 133 27.41 2.66 -7.00
N ASP A 134 28.62 2.13 -7.26
CA ASP A 134 29.86 2.86 -7.06
C ASP A 134 30.14 3.82 -8.24
N PHE A 135 29.93 5.12 -8.02
CA PHE A 135 30.19 6.18 -9.03
C PHE A 135 31.68 6.53 -9.16
N ASN A 136 32.49 6.21 -8.14
CA ASN A 136 33.87 6.67 -8.02
C ASN A 136 34.77 6.28 -9.22
N PRO A 137 34.68 5.07 -9.80
CA PRO A 137 35.50 4.70 -10.96
C PRO A 137 35.22 5.54 -12.19
N HIS A 138 33.97 5.91 -12.41
CA HIS A 138 33.56 6.71 -13.56
C HIS A 138 34.04 8.16 -13.41
N VAL A 139 34.00 8.70 -12.19
CA VAL A 139 34.58 9.99 -11.83
C VAL A 139 36.10 9.98 -12.02
N ALA A 140 36.79 8.97 -11.47
CA ALA A 140 38.23 8.83 -11.60
C ALA A 140 38.67 8.68 -13.06
N PHE A 141 37.93 7.91 -13.88
CA PHE A 141 38.21 7.77 -15.31
C PHE A 141 38.16 9.12 -16.03
N ASP A 142 37.16 9.97 -15.75
CA ASP A 142 37.11 11.33 -16.29
C ASP A 142 38.29 12.19 -15.81
N TRP A 143 38.58 12.17 -14.50
CA TRP A 143 39.66 12.92 -13.88
C TRP A 143 41.04 12.60 -14.47
N VAL A 144 41.34 11.32 -14.69
CA VAL A 144 42.64 10.88 -15.21
C VAL A 144 42.65 10.71 -16.74
N TYR A 145 41.52 10.90 -17.43
CA TYR A 145 41.35 10.57 -18.85
C TYR A 145 42.52 11.02 -19.71
N ASN A 146 42.92 12.29 -19.61
CA ASN A 146 43.97 12.87 -20.45
C ASN A 146 45.36 12.29 -20.17
N GLY A 147 45.62 11.81 -18.95
CA GLY A 147 46.91 11.25 -18.54
C GLY A 147 47.08 9.77 -18.88
N LEU A 148 45.98 9.01 -19.03
CA LEU A 148 46.04 7.57 -19.30
C LEU A 148 46.77 7.24 -20.60
N GLU A 149 47.55 6.17 -20.57
CA GLU A 149 48.14 5.57 -21.77
C GLU A 149 47.05 5.25 -22.80
N PRO A 150 47.20 5.57 -24.10
CA PRO A 150 46.13 5.41 -25.08
C PRO A 150 45.57 3.98 -25.16
N ALA A 151 46.41 2.96 -24.99
CA ALA A 151 45.97 1.57 -24.97
C ALA A 151 45.14 1.24 -23.71
N ALA A 152 45.64 1.60 -22.53
CA ALA A 152 44.93 1.40 -21.27
C ALA A 152 43.62 2.18 -21.23
N ARG A 153 43.61 3.43 -21.73
CA ARG A 153 42.42 4.27 -21.85
C ARG A 153 41.32 3.59 -22.66
N ARG A 154 41.66 3.06 -23.85
CA ARG A 154 40.72 2.31 -24.69
C ARG A 154 40.22 1.06 -24.00
N GLU A 155 41.10 0.32 -23.33
CA GLU A 155 40.74 -0.91 -22.62
C GLU A 155 39.74 -0.65 -21.48
N ILE A 156 40.03 0.34 -20.63
CA ILE A 156 39.15 0.76 -19.53
C ILE A 156 37.79 1.23 -20.09
N GLN A 157 37.80 2.08 -21.12
CA GLN A 157 36.58 2.59 -21.76
C GLN A 157 35.70 1.45 -22.30
N GLN A 158 36.30 0.48 -22.99
CA GLN A 158 35.57 -0.69 -23.50
C GLN A 158 35.04 -1.58 -22.38
N GLY A 159 35.76 -1.68 -21.25
CA GLY A 159 35.29 -2.42 -20.07
C GLY A 159 34.08 -1.79 -19.41
N ILE A 160 34.11 -0.46 -19.20
CA ILE A 160 32.98 0.31 -18.68
C ILE A 160 31.78 0.17 -19.62
N SER A 161 31.97 0.43 -20.93
CA SER A 161 30.90 0.34 -21.92
C SER A 161 30.29 -1.06 -21.99
N ALA A 162 31.10 -2.13 -22.02
CA ALA A 162 30.59 -3.50 -22.02
C ALA A 162 29.76 -3.82 -20.77
N PHE A 163 30.18 -3.34 -19.59
CA PHE A 163 29.42 -3.55 -18.36
C PHE A 163 28.08 -2.79 -18.36
N MET A 164 28.05 -1.56 -18.89
CA MET A 164 26.81 -0.79 -19.02
C MET A 164 25.83 -1.41 -20.02
N HIS A 165 26.30 -1.87 -21.18
CA HIS A 165 25.46 -2.58 -22.14
C HIS A 165 24.92 -3.90 -21.58
N PHE A 166 25.71 -4.60 -20.76
CA PHE A 166 25.22 -5.76 -20.03
C PHE A 166 24.07 -5.40 -19.08
N LYS A 167 24.21 -4.34 -18.27
CA LYS A 167 23.12 -3.83 -17.42
C LYS A 167 21.88 -3.45 -18.25
N MET A 168 22.06 -2.72 -19.36
CA MET A 168 20.96 -2.32 -20.26
C MET A 168 20.20 -3.54 -20.77
N ARG A 169 20.91 -4.52 -21.34
CA ARG A 169 20.29 -5.73 -21.90
C ARG A 169 19.59 -6.57 -20.85
N CYS A 170 20.12 -6.64 -19.62
CA CYS A 170 19.41 -7.26 -18.50
C CYS A 170 18.09 -6.54 -18.18
N MET A 171 18.08 -5.21 -18.14
CA MET A 171 16.89 -4.40 -17.80
C MET A 171 15.85 -4.32 -18.93
N ASP A 172 16.27 -4.54 -20.18
CA ASP A 172 15.35 -4.63 -21.32
C ASP A 172 14.77 -6.05 -21.46
N ARG A 173 15.52 -7.08 -21.06
CA ARG A 173 15.08 -8.47 -21.13
C ARG A 173 14.13 -8.87 -20.00
N TRP A 174 14.39 -8.43 -18.76
CA TRP A 174 13.66 -8.89 -17.58
C TRP A 174 12.93 -7.74 -16.89
N THR A 175 11.64 -7.96 -16.58
CA THR A 175 10.79 -6.95 -15.92
C THR A 175 11.08 -6.89 -14.43
N GLN A 176 11.15 -5.68 -13.86
CA GLN A 176 11.43 -5.42 -12.45
C GLN A 176 10.63 -4.20 -11.93
N THR A 177 10.74 -3.91 -10.64
CA THR A 177 10.10 -2.76 -9.96
C THR A 177 10.90 -1.46 -10.15
N PRO A 178 10.29 -0.27 -9.97
CA PRO A 178 10.96 1.02 -10.16
C PRO A 178 12.27 1.17 -9.35
N ASN A 179 12.25 0.88 -8.05
CA ASN A 179 13.44 0.89 -7.17
C ASN A 179 14.60 -0.02 -7.65
N LEU A 180 14.31 -1.11 -8.37
CA LEU A 180 15.35 -1.99 -8.91
C LEU A 180 15.95 -1.45 -10.21
N VAL A 181 15.17 -0.71 -10.99
CA VAL A 181 15.56 -0.18 -12.30
C VAL A 181 16.24 1.19 -12.18
N PHE A 182 15.89 2.00 -11.17
CA PHE A 182 16.37 3.38 -11.05
C PHE A 182 17.89 3.49 -10.84
N LYS A 183 18.49 2.65 -10.00
CA LYS A 183 19.96 2.62 -9.83
C LYS A 183 20.71 2.28 -11.14
N PRO A 184 20.38 1.18 -11.86
CA PRO A 184 20.99 0.89 -13.16
C PRO A 184 20.87 2.05 -14.15
N THR A 185 19.70 2.72 -14.25
CA THR A 185 19.54 3.83 -15.19
C THR A 185 20.38 5.03 -14.79
N SER A 186 20.47 5.32 -13.49
CA SER A 186 21.34 6.38 -12.94
C SER A 186 22.82 6.14 -13.27
N ILE A 187 23.33 4.93 -13.02
CA ILE A 187 24.75 4.63 -13.25
C ILE A 187 25.10 4.52 -14.74
N VAL A 188 24.19 3.98 -15.57
CA VAL A 188 24.37 3.92 -17.04
C VAL A 188 24.40 5.33 -17.63
N ALA A 189 23.47 6.21 -17.22
CA ALA A 189 23.46 7.60 -17.64
C ALA A 189 24.76 8.31 -17.25
N PHE A 190 25.20 8.13 -16.01
CA PHE A 190 26.43 8.73 -15.49
C PHE A 190 27.68 8.25 -16.21
N ALA A 191 27.81 6.93 -16.45
CA ALA A 191 28.89 6.37 -17.24
C ALA A 191 28.86 6.91 -18.67
N GLY A 192 27.68 7.07 -19.26
CA GLY A 192 27.50 7.73 -20.57
C GLY A 192 28.10 9.13 -20.62
N LEU A 193 27.87 9.96 -19.59
CA LEU A 193 28.49 11.29 -19.48
C LEU A 193 30.03 11.18 -19.37
N ALA A 194 30.54 10.27 -18.54
CA ALA A 194 31.98 10.07 -18.37
C ALA A 194 32.67 9.58 -19.66
N LEU A 195 32.01 8.72 -20.45
CA LEU A 195 32.53 8.16 -21.70
C LEU A 195 32.25 9.03 -22.93
N GLN A 196 31.29 9.95 -22.85
CA GLN A 196 30.69 10.64 -24.01
C GLN A 196 30.02 9.66 -24.99
N GLU A 197 29.36 8.63 -24.47
CA GLU A 197 28.71 7.58 -25.26
C GLU A 197 27.20 7.83 -25.34
N ARG A 198 26.71 8.23 -26.52
CA ARG A 198 25.33 8.71 -26.71
C ARG A 198 24.28 7.65 -26.38
N GLU A 199 24.52 6.39 -26.73
CA GLU A 199 23.58 5.29 -26.46
C GLU A 199 23.33 5.11 -24.96
N LEU A 200 24.38 5.18 -24.13
CA LEU A 200 24.26 5.09 -22.68
C LEU A 200 23.51 6.28 -22.08
N ILE A 201 23.77 7.49 -22.59
CA ILE A 201 23.07 8.72 -22.17
C ILE A 201 21.58 8.61 -22.50
N ASP A 202 21.25 8.25 -23.74
CA ASP A 202 19.86 8.18 -24.21
C ASP A 202 19.08 7.09 -23.48
N TRP A 203 19.66 5.91 -23.31
CA TRP A 203 19.05 4.82 -22.56
C TRP A 203 18.91 5.16 -21.07
N GLY A 204 19.97 5.67 -20.45
CA GLY A 204 20.00 5.95 -19.02
C GLY A 204 19.07 7.09 -18.61
N PHE A 205 19.05 8.21 -19.33
CA PHE A 205 18.23 9.37 -18.97
C PHE A 205 16.79 9.27 -19.48
N TYR A 206 16.54 8.68 -20.66
CA TYR A 206 15.29 8.92 -21.39
C TYR A 206 14.51 7.67 -21.82
N ARG A 207 14.97 6.44 -21.55
CA ARG A 207 14.25 5.21 -21.96
C ARG A 207 12.82 5.15 -21.41
N LYS A 208 11.91 4.54 -22.19
CA LYS A 208 10.49 4.31 -21.82
C LYS A 208 9.85 5.57 -21.21
N PRO A 209 9.65 6.64 -21.99
CA PRO A 209 8.99 7.85 -21.49
C PRO A 209 7.63 7.50 -20.87
N GLU A 210 7.22 8.26 -19.86
CA GLU A 210 5.99 8.05 -19.08
C GLU A 210 5.93 6.77 -18.22
N SER A 211 6.99 5.96 -18.19
CA SER A 211 7.04 4.72 -17.40
C SER A 211 7.68 4.90 -16.04
N SER A 212 7.13 4.25 -15.01
CA SER A 212 7.75 4.13 -13.68
C SER A 212 9.02 3.27 -13.68
N ILE A 213 9.30 2.55 -14.77
CA ILE A 213 10.53 1.78 -14.98
C ILE A 213 11.34 2.32 -16.17
N GLY A 214 11.18 3.62 -16.44
CA GLY A 214 11.90 4.33 -17.49
C GLY A 214 13.33 4.73 -17.12
N GLY A 215 13.89 5.69 -17.84
CA GLY A 215 15.18 6.31 -17.55
C GLY A 215 15.09 7.23 -16.33
N TYR A 216 16.23 7.81 -15.94
CA TYR A 216 16.33 8.69 -14.79
C TYR A 216 15.24 9.78 -14.77
N PHE A 217 15.07 10.54 -15.86
CA PHE A 217 14.08 11.64 -15.90
C PHE A 217 12.62 11.16 -15.97
N PRO A 218 12.24 10.18 -16.82
CA PRO A 218 10.90 9.60 -16.77
C PRO A 218 10.49 9.08 -15.40
N VAL A 219 11.42 8.45 -14.67
CA VAL A 219 11.16 7.93 -13.33
C VAL A 219 10.94 9.07 -12.34
N LEU A 220 11.77 10.12 -12.33
CA LEU A 220 11.54 11.30 -11.50
C LEU A 220 10.17 11.93 -11.77
N ASN A 221 9.79 12.04 -13.05
CA ASN A 221 8.49 12.58 -13.44
C ASN A 221 7.32 11.70 -12.94
N ARG A 222 7.46 10.38 -13.02
CA ARG A 222 6.38 9.43 -12.73
C ARG A 222 6.24 9.13 -11.24
N MET A 223 7.36 8.93 -10.55
CA MET A 223 7.43 8.36 -9.19
C MET A 223 7.43 9.42 -8.09
N LEU A 224 7.90 10.64 -8.33
CA LEU A 224 7.85 11.71 -7.33
C LEU A 224 6.49 12.42 -7.41
N LYS A 225 5.55 12.02 -6.55
CA LYS A 225 4.22 12.66 -6.45
C LYS A 225 4.27 13.85 -5.52
N ASP A 226 3.33 14.79 -5.70
CA ASP A 226 3.21 15.98 -4.83
C ASP A 226 4.54 16.73 -4.63
N GLY A 227 5.38 16.73 -5.66
CA GLY A 227 6.71 17.37 -5.66
C GLY A 227 7.85 16.58 -5.01
N GLY A 228 7.58 15.46 -4.32
CA GLY A 228 8.60 14.80 -3.50
C GLY A 228 8.41 13.31 -3.23
N PRO A 229 7.36 12.89 -2.49
CA PRO A 229 7.21 11.50 -2.06
C PRO A 229 7.38 10.48 -3.21
N TRP A 230 8.23 9.47 -2.98
CA TRP A 230 8.46 8.36 -3.92
C TRP A 230 7.28 7.40 -3.88
N HIS A 231 6.64 7.12 -5.02
CA HIS A 231 5.41 6.31 -5.15
C HIS A 231 5.58 4.80 -4.91
N GLU A 232 6.41 4.44 -3.93
CA GLU A 232 6.55 3.14 -3.25
C GLU A 232 6.73 3.40 -1.75
N ALA A 233 6.77 2.34 -0.92
CA ALA A 233 7.08 2.47 0.50
C ALA A 233 8.40 3.27 0.75
N PRO A 234 8.47 4.11 1.81
CA PRO A 234 9.51 5.11 2.02
C PRO A 234 10.91 4.53 2.33
N THR A 235 11.01 3.24 2.59
CA THR A 235 12.32 2.59 2.80
C THR A 235 13.08 2.36 1.51
N TYR A 236 12.37 2.17 0.38
CA TYR A 236 13.01 1.79 -0.88
C TYR A 236 14.03 2.81 -1.36
N PRO A 237 13.78 4.13 -1.32
CA PRO A 237 14.77 5.10 -1.77
C PRO A 237 16.09 5.11 -0.97
N PHE A 238 16.10 4.59 0.27
CA PHE A 238 17.31 4.42 1.07
C PHE A 238 17.96 3.04 0.87
N VAL A 239 17.20 1.95 1.01
CA VAL A 239 17.71 0.57 0.84
C VAL A 239 18.24 0.36 -0.59
N HIS A 240 17.61 1.00 -1.56
CA HIS A 240 18.01 0.99 -2.96
C HIS A 240 18.85 2.20 -3.33
N THR A 241 19.36 2.99 -2.38
CA THR A 241 20.30 4.10 -2.63
C THR A 241 19.83 5.12 -3.67
N ASP A 242 18.53 5.19 -3.95
CA ASP A 242 17.99 6.02 -5.04
C ASP A 242 18.26 7.51 -4.78
N ILE A 243 18.08 7.97 -3.54
CA ILE A 243 18.39 9.36 -3.15
C ILE A 243 19.89 9.64 -3.29
N TYR A 244 20.74 8.68 -2.92
CA TYR A 244 22.18 8.80 -3.10
C TYR A 244 22.54 8.90 -4.59
N CYS A 245 21.96 8.06 -5.44
CA CYS A 245 22.12 8.15 -6.90
C CYS A 245 21.64 9.52 -7.43
N MET A 246 20.49 10.02 -6.96
CA MET A 246 19.99 11.33 -7.35
C MET A 246 20.96 12.45 -6.95
N ALA A 247 21.49 12.42 -5.73
CA ALA A 247 22.45 13.41 -5.24
C ALA A 247 23.77 13.36 -6.03
N MET A 248 24.29 12.16 -6.32
CA MET A 248 25.52 11.97 -7.10
C MET A 248 25.37 12.46 -8.54
N VAL A 249 24.28 12.07 -9.22
CA VAL A 249 23.97 12.56 -10.57
C VAL A 249 23.80 14.08 -10.55
N SER A 250 23.07 14.63 -9.58
CA SER A 250 22.84 16.08 -9.49
C SER A 250 24.13 16.86 -9.33
N ARG A 251 24.98 16.46 -8.37
CA ARG A 251 26.24 17.13 -8.06
C ARG A 251 27.19 17.15 -9.26
N TYR A 252 27.46 15.99 -9.84
CA TYR A 252 28.45 15.89 -10.91
C TYR A 252 27.93 16.37 -12.25
N ARG A 253 26.62 16.28 -12.50
CA ARG A 253 26.03 16.90 -13.68
C ARG A 253 26.05 18.43 -13.58
N ALA A 254 25.85 18.99 -12.38
CA ALA A 254 26.05 20.42 -12.15
C ALA A 254 27.49 20.85 -12.45
N LEU A 255 28.49 20.03 -12.08
CA LEU A 255 29.88 20.28 -12.47
C LEU A 255 30.12 20.13 -13.99
N TYR A 256 29.34 19.29 -14.68
CA TYR A 256 29.48 18.99 -16.11
C TYR A 256 28.85 20.05 -17.03
N ASP A 257 27.69 20.61 -16.65
CA ASP A 257 26.93 21.57 -17.47
C ASP A 257 26.52 22.88 -16.77
N GLY A 258 26.87 23.08 -15.50
CA GLY A 258 26.61 24.30 -14.74
C GLY A 258 25.17 24.48 -14.25
N LYS A 259 24.28 23.49 -14.41
CA LYS A 259 22.87 23.60 -14.02
C LYS A 259 22.61 23.03 -12.63
N ASP A 260 21.63 23.58 -11.91
CA ASP A 260 21.15 23.02 -10.66
C ASP A 260 20.17 21.86 -10.91
N TRP A 261 20.71 20.65 -10.97
CA TRP A 261 19.93 19.42 -11.13
C TRP A 261 19.30 18.91 -9.84
N TRP A 262 19.72 19.42 -8.67
CA TRP A 262 19.17 19.00 -7.38
C TRP A 262 17.77 19.58 -7.16
N SER A 263 17.60 20.88 -7.45
CA SER A 263 16.31 21.56 -7.33
C SER A 263 15.46 21.50 -8.61
N ALA A 264 16.04 21.07 -9.73
CA ALA A 264 15.34 20.96 -11.01
C ALA A 264 14.08 20.11 -10.91
N LYS A 265 12.95 20.69 -11.31
CA LYS A 265 11.64 20.03 -11.31
C LYS A 265 11.39 19.31 -12.62
N ALA A 266 10.96 18.06 -12.53
CA ALA A 266 10.31 17.34 -13.62
C ALA A 266 8.95 18.02 -13.97
N PRO A 267 8.36 17.73 -15.14
CA PRO A 267 7.05 18.27 -15.52
C PRO A 267 5.93 18.04 -14.49
N SER A 268 5.97 16.94 -13.74
CA SER A 268 5.07 16.64 -12.63
C SER A 268 5.29 17.49 -11.37
N GLY A 269 6.33 18.30 -11.33
CA GLY A 269 6.77 19.09 -10.18
C GLY A 269 7.76 18.37 -9.26
N GLY A 270 7.97 17.06 -9.45
CA GLY A 270 8.91 16.24 -8.65
C GLY A 270 10.37 16.61 -8.85
N SER A 271 11.18 16.53 -7.80
CA SER A 271 12.64 16.79 -7.85
C SER A 271 13.43 15.96 -6.82
N PRO A 272 14.73 15.72 -7.02
CA PRO A 272 15.61 15.14 -5.99
C PRO A 272 15.53 15.87 -4.64
N MET A 273 15.56 17.20 -4.67
CA MET A 273 15.37 18.04 -3.48
C MET A 273 14.03 17.76 -2.80
N GLY A 274 12.95 17.73 -3.57
CA GLY A 274 11.61 17.46 -3.05
C GLY A 274 11.48 16.09 -2.38
N LEU A 275 12.20 15.07 -2.85
CA LEU A 275 12.25 13.76 -2.18
C LEU A 275 12.99 13.84 -0.84
N MET A 276 14.10 14.58 -0.74
CA MET A 276 14.78 14.79 0.54
C MET A 276 13.94 15.64 1.51
N ASP A 277 13.31 16.70 0.99
CA ASP A 277 12.37 17.53 1.76
C ASP A 277 11.22 16.67 2.32
N TYR A 278 10.70 15.70 1.55
CA TYR A 278 9.69 14.75 2.03
C TYR A 278 10.16 13.96 3.27
N TYR A 279 11.42 13.50 3.31
CA TYR A 279 11.94 12.79 4.49
C TYR A 279 12.12 13.71 5.70
N ILE A 280 12.53 14.96 5.49
CA ILE A 280 12.57 15.95 6.59
C ILE A 280 11.14 16.23 7.07
N ASP A 281 10.21 16.44 6.15
CA ASP A 281 8.80 16.72 6.40
C ASP A 281 8.05 15.54 7.01
N THR A 282 8.62 14.33 7.01
CA THR A 282 8.07 13.12 7.65
C THR A 282 8.95 12.57 8.78
N ALA A 283 9.94 13.34 9.22
CA ALA A 283 10.74 12.98 10.38
C ALA A 283 10.00 13.28 11.70
N TYR A 284 10.19 12.40 12.67
CA TYR A 284 9.76 12.59 14.06
C TYR A 284 10.76 13.47 14.83
N PRO A 285 10.37 14.01 16.00
CA PRO A 285 11.31 14.68 16.91
C PRO A 285 12.51 13.78 17.23
N ILE A 286 13.61 14.41 17.67
CA ILE A 286 14.84 13.70 18.01
C ILE A 286 14.55 12.76 19.19
N GLU A 287 14.75 11.46 18.95
CA GLU A 287 14.63 10.47 20.00
C GLU A 287 15.90 10.50 20.86
N ARG A 288 15.71 10.80 22.15
CA ARG A 288 16.77 10.83 23.15
C ARG A 288 17.21 9.40 23.48
N THR A 289 18.34 9.00 22.89
CA THR A 289 18.91 7.64 23.05
C THR A 289 19.96 7.57 24.16
N GLY A 290 20.41 8.71 24.70
CA GLY A 290 21.60 8.79 25.55
C GLY A 290 22.93 8.63 24.78
N TYR A 291 22.91 8.66 23.44
CA TYR A 291 24.11 8.60 22.60
C TYR A 291 24.15 9.73 21.55
N GLY A 292 25.26 10.47 21.51
CA GLY A 292 25.46 11.57 20.57
C GLY A 292 24.37 12.64 20.71
N ALA A 293 23.87 13.15 19.58
CA ALA A 293 22.78 14.12 19.54
C ALA A 293 21.38 13.48 19.56
N GLY A 294 21.26 12.17 19.82
CA GLY A 294 20.02 11.41 19.62
C GLY A 294 19.80 11.00 18.16
N GLN A 295 18.73 10.25 17.88
CA GLN A 295 18.45 9.70 16.54
C GLN A 295 17.20 10.33 15.92
N VAL A 296 17.17 10.48 14.59
CA VAL A 296 16.01 11.03 13.86
C VAL A 296 15.32 9.91 13.09
N ARG A 297 14.19 9.44 13.60
CA ARG A 297 13.35 8.41 12.97
C ARG A 297 12.49 9.03 11.87
N LEU A 298 12.32 8.30 10.77
CA LEU A 298 11.41 8.65 9.69
C LEU A 298 10.09 7.88 9.81
N VAL A 299 8.98 8.46 9.34
CA VAL A 299 7.73 7.71 9.16
C VAL A 299 7.97 6.58 8.15
N THR A 300 7.48 5.38 8.47
CA THR A 300 7.52 4.23 7.56
C THR A 300 6.17 3.54 7.46
N TYR A 301 5.88 2.96 6.29
CA TYR A 301 4.63 2.25 5.99
C TYR A 301 4.85 1.29 4.81
N GLY A 302 3.97 0.30 4.64
CA GLY A 302 4.10 -0.70 3.57
C GLY A 302 5.27 -1.67 3.77
N ASP A 303 5.71 -2.33 2.70
CA ASP A 303 6.87 -3.23 2.80
C ASP A 303 8.14 -2.44 3.13
N GLY A 304 8.83 -2.89 4.17
CA GLY A 304 10.00 -2.23 4.72
C GLY A 304 9.70 -1.34 5.92
N ALA A 305 8.43 -1.18 6.31
CA ALA A 305 8.06 -0.45 7.52
C ALA A 305 8.72 -1.02 8.80
N THR A 306 8.56 -0.28 9.90
CA THR A 306 9.10 -0.61 11.22
C THR A 306 8.91 -2.10 11.53
N ASN A 307 9.98 -2.77 11.94
CA ASN A 307 9.95 -4.19 12.28
C ASN A 307 11.04 -4.54 13.31
N ALA A 308 11.00 -5.79 13.80
CA ALA A 308 11.92 -6.28 14.83
C ALA A 308 13.41 -6.28 14.45
N LYS A 309 13.76 -6.21 13.15
CA LYS A 309 15.15 -6.21 12.71
C LYS A 309 15.74 -4.81 12.60
N GLN A 310 14.96 -3.87 12.09
CA GLN A 310 15.41 -2.51 11.79
C GLN A 310 14.23 -1.57 11.55
N ASP A 311 14.52 -0.28 11.66
CA ASP A 311 13.64 0.81 11.21
C ASP A 311 14.42 1.82 10.35
N LEU A 312 13.74 2.80 9.76
CA LEU A 312 14.34 3.84 8.94
C LEU A 312 14.68 5.09 9.74
N PHE A 313 15.94 5.53 9.62
CA PHE A 313 16.43 6.73 10.29
C PHE A 313 17.12 7.66 9.29
N LEU A 314 16.86 8.96 9.43
CA LEU A 314 17.54 9.98 8.64
C LEU A 314 19.01 10.09 9.03
N VAL A 315 19.30 10.07 10.34
CA VAL A 315 20.66 10.24 10.89
C VAL A 315 20.81 9.66 12.30
N ASN A 316 22.05 9.27 12.62
CA ASN A 316 22.53 8.80 13.93
C ASN A 316 21.69 7.66 14.56
N PRO A 317 21.39 6.57 13.82
CA PRO A 317 20.68 5.44 14.40
C PRO A 317 21.48 4.83 15.56
N ALA A 318 20.83 4.60 16.70
CA ALA A 318 21.48 3.99 17.86
C ALA A 318 21.62 2.46 17.70
N GLY A 319 20.75 1.80 16.95
CA GLY A 319 20.71 0.34 16.77
C GLY A 319 20.84 -0.11 15.32
N ALA A 320 20.45 -1.35 15.05
CA ALA A 320 20.30 -1.85 13.68
C ALA A 320 19.23 -1.02 12.94
N ALA A 321 19.56 -0.55 11.74
CA ALA A 321 18.78 0.45 11.03
C ALA A 321 19.00 0.39 9.52
N ILE A 322 17.99 0.86 8.79
CA ILE A 322 18.20 1.43 7.46
C ILE A 322 18.71 2.84 7.69
N ASP A 323 20.01 3.05 7.46
CA ASP A 323 20.72 4.29 7.80
C ASP A 323 20.75 5.27 6.62
N GLY A 324 20.03 6.38 6.76
CA GLY A 324 19.94 7.45 5.78
C GLY A 324 21.15 8.37 5.70
N THR A 325 22.13 8.23 6.61
CA THR A 325 23.28 9.14 6.74
C THR A 325 24.04 9.33 5.43
N LYS A 326 24.28 8.26 4.67
CA LYS A 326 25.01 8.34 3.39
C LYS A 326 24.27 9.22 2.37
N ALA A 327 22.95 9.08 2.27
CA ALA A 327 22.14 9.87 1.35
C ALA A 327 21.99 11.32 1.83
N LEU A 328 21.84 11.54 3.14
CA LEU A 328 21.79 12.87 3.75
C LEU A 328 23.07 13.67 3.46
N VAL A 329 24.25 13.07 3.67
CA VAL A 329 25.54 13.72 3.40
C VAL A 329 25.70 14.01 1.91
N ALA A 330 25.34 13.06 1.03
CA ALA A 330 25.40 13.28 -0.42
C ALA A 330 24.45 14.40 -0.88
N ALA A 331 23.25 14.50 -0.29
CA ALA A 331 22.31 15.59 -0.57
C ALA A 331 22.84 16.95 -0.11
N TYR A 332 23.46 17.02 1.07
CA TYR A 332 24.11 18.25 1.55
C TYR A 332 25.28 18.66 0.66
N ASP A 333 26.07 17.70 0.19
CA ASP A 333 27.16 17.96 -0.75
C ASP A 333 26.66 18.53 -2.09
N ALA A 334 25.57 17.95 -2.62
CA ALA A 334 24.97 18.36 -3.87
C ALA A 334 24.33 19.75 -3.80
N SER A 335 23.73 20.12 -2.66
CA SER A 335 22.93 21.33 -2.51
C SER A 335 23.62 22.48 -1.78
N GLY A 336 24.41 22.18 -0.75
CA GLY A 336 24.85 23.17 0.23
C GLY A 336 23.75 23.71 1.13
N ASP A 337 22.59 23.06 1.18
CA ASP A 337 21.43 23.57 1.91
C ASP A 337 21.69 23.62 3.43
N PRO A 338 21.63 24.81 4.07
CA PRO A 338 21.84 24.93 5.51
C PRO A 338 20.82 24.16 6.36
N ARG A 339 19.62 23.86 5.83
CA ARG A 339 18.62 23.02 6.52
C ARG A 339 19.14 21.58 6.70
N LEU A 340 19.84 21.05 5.70
CA LEU A 340 20.47 19.73 5.78
C LEU A 340 21.68 19.74 6.71
N ALA A 341 22.42 20.85 6.77
CA ALA A 341 23.61 20.99 7.61
C ALA A 341 23.31 20.71 9.10
N ALA A 342 22.14 21.11 9.60
CA ALA A 342 21.73 20.84 10.98
C ALA A 342 21.61 19.34 11.29
N PHE A 343 21.08 18.55 10.35
CA PHE A 343 21.01 17.09 10.50
C PHE A 343 22.37 16.43 10.25
N VAL A 344 23.16 16.92 9.29
CA VAL A 344 24.53 16.43 9.05
C VAL A 344 25.43 16.66 10.27
N ALA A 345 25.22 17.74 11.03
CA ALA A 345 25.92 17.99 12.28
C ALA A 345 25.66 16.92 13.36
N MET A 346 24.59 16.12 13.22
CA MET A 346 24.30 14.99 14.11
C MET A 346 25.08 13.71 13.74
N VAL A 347 25.73 13.67 12.57
CA VAL A 347 26.54 12.51 12.16
C VAL A 347 27.75 12.37 13.07
N PRO A 348 27.93 11.22 13.76
CA PRO A 348 29.09 11.00 14.61
C PRO A 348 30.41 11.19 13.86
N ASP A 349 31.32 11.97 14.44
CA ASP A 349 32.64 12.26 13.89
C ASP A 349 32.63 12.88 12.47
N TYR A 350 31.60 13.66 12.12
CA TYR A 350 31.57 14.38 10.85
C TYR A 350 32.78 15.30 10.74
N LYS A 351 33.60 15.05 9.72
CA LYS A 351 34.76 15.88 9.35
C LYS A 351 34.68 16.20 7.87
N PRO A 352 34.85 17.46 7.46
CA PRO A 352 34.87 17.81 6.05
C PRO A 352 36.05 17.15 5.33
N THR A 353 35.85 16.87 4.04
CA THR A 353 36.85 16.34 3.12
C THR A 353 36.84 17.18 1.85
N LEU A 354 37.92 17.13 1.08
CA LEU A 354 38.01 17.85 -0.19
C LEU A 354 37.09 17.27 -1.28
N ILE A 355 36.63 16.03 -1.13
CA ILE A 355 35.94 15.29 -2.19
C ILE A 355 34.44 15.18 -1.91
N ASP A 356 34.03 14.68 -0.75
CA ASP A 356 32.69 14.12 -0.53
C ASP A 356 32.08 14.44 0.85
N ARG A 357 32.60 15.49 1.52
CA ARG A 357 32.03 16.04 2.74
C ARG A 357 32.25 17.54 2.82
N ARG A 358 31.24 18.32 2.44
CA ARG A 358 31.26 19.79 2.53
C ARG A 358 31.42 20.27 3.99
N PRO A 359 32.17 21.35 4.28
CA PRO A 359 32.19 21.93 5.63
C PRO A 359 30.80 22.37 6.10
N LEU A 360 30.56 22.22 7.39
CA LEU A 360 29.36 22.76 8.06
C LEU A 360 29.53 24.27 8.29
N PRO A 361 28.45 25.06 8.27
CA PRO A 361 28.49 26.46 8.69
C PRO A 361 28.80 26.56 10.19
N GLU A 362 29.31 27.70 10.64
CA GLU A 362 29.63 27.94 12.07
C GLU A 362 28.43 27.77 12.99
N LYS A 363 27.23 28.06 12.48
CA LYS A 363 25.95 27.86 13.17
C LYS A 363 25.00 27.09 12.27
N THR A 364 24.36 26.08 12.83
CA THR A 364 23.30 25.32 12.20
C THR A 364 22.01 25.51 13.01
N GLU A 365 20.88 25.58 12.32
CA GLU A 365 19.56 25.69 12.93
C GLU A 365 18.64 24.63 12.32
N LEU A 366 17.91 23.91 13.17
CA LEU A 366 16.92 22.95 12.71
C LEU A 366 15.70 23.70 12.14
N PRO A 367 15.12 23.26 11.01
CA PRO A 367 14.04 23.97 10.36
C PRO A 367 12.73 23.88 11.16
N ALA A 368 11.79 24.80 10.89
CA ALA A 368 10.40 24.60 11.30
C ALA A 368 9.82 23.33 10.65
N ALA A 369 8.89 22.66 11.33
CA ALA A 369 8.28 21.41 10.90
C ALA A 369 6.75 21.57 10.80
N PRO A 370 6.22 22.22 9.75
CA PRO A 370 4.77 22.39 9.60
C PRO A 370 4.05 21.07 9.34
N SER A 371 2.76 21.04 9.67
CA SER A 371 1.82 20.02 9.21
C SER A 371 1.65 20.12 7.70
N LYS A 372 1.49 18.98 7.02
CA LYS A 372 1.50 18.91 5.55
C LYS A 372 0.59 17.81 5.03
N VAL A 373 0.07 18.01 3.82
CA VAL A 373 -0.76 17.05 3.08
C VAL A 373 -0.12 16.83 1.70
N TRP A 374 -0.08 15.57 1.27
CA TRP A 374 0.33 15.14 -0.07
C TRP A 374 -0.88 14.45 -0.72
N PRO A 375 -1.77 15.20 -1.37
CA PRO A 375 -3.10 14.70 -1.75
C PRO A 375 -3.09 13.72 -2.92
N ASP A 376 -2.16 13.84 -3.87
CA ASP A 376 -2.07 12.90 -5.00
C ASP A 376 -1.50 11.55 -4.57
N TYR A 377 -0.54 11.55 -3.63
CA TYR A 377 -0.05 10.34 -2.97
C TYR A 377 -1.05 9.79 -1.97
N GLY A 378 -1.77 10.65 -1.26
CA GLY A 378 -2.70 10.28 -0.19
C GLY A 378 -2.04 10.16 1.20
N LEU A 379 -1.25 11.14 1.60
CA LEU A 379 -0.60 11.19 2.93
C LEU A 379 -0.92 12.50 3.64
N ALA A 380 -0.92 12.49 4.96
CA ALA A 380 -0.87 13.71 5.76
C ALA A 380 -0.08 13.51 7.05
N ILE A 381 0.57 14.58 7.50
CA ILE A 381 1.22 14.65 8.81
C ILE A 381 0.73 15.88 9.56
N LEU A 382 0.30 15.68 10.80
CA LEU A 382 -0.17 16.70 11.73
C LEU A 382 0.82 16.79 12.88
N ARG A 383 1.26 18.00 13.21
CA ARG A 383 2.18 18.27 14.31
C ARG A 383 1.60 19.31 15.25
N ALA A 384 1.56 18.99 16.54
CA ALA A 384 1.08 19.93 17.55
C ALA A 384 2.08 21.07 17.84
N GLU A 385 3.36 20.85 17.57
CA GLU A 385 4.42 21.87 17.61
C GLU A 385 5.08 21.95 16.24
N GLU A 386 5.10 23.13 15.62
CA GLU A 386 5.58 23.31 14.24
C GLU A 386 6.80 24.25 14.15
N SER A 387 7.16 24.92 15.24
CA SER A 387 8.36 25.76 15.29
C SER A 387 9.64 24.91 15.35
N PRO A 388 10.84 25.51 15.24
CA PRO A 388 12.11 24.78 15.46
C PRO A 388 12.19 24.04 16.81
N ALA A 389 11.37 24.40 17.81
CA ALA A 389 11.30 23.67 19.07
C ALA A 389 10.76 22.23 18.92
N TYR A 390 10.07 21.93 17.81
CA TYR A 390 9.55 20.60 17.47
C TYR A 390 10.55 19.48 17.71
N TRP A 391 11.78 19.67 17.23
CA TRP A 391 12.82 18.63 17.23
C TRP A 391 13.26 18.19 18.62
N ASN A 392 13.04 19.02 19.64
CA ASN A 392 13.35 18.70 21.04
C ASN A 392 12.08 18.54 21.90
N SER A 393 10.92 18.46 21.26
CA SER A 393 9.62 18.36 21.94
C SER A 393 9.15 16.91 22.05
N ASP A 394 8.35 16.63 23.09
CA ASP A 394 7.61 15.37 23.24
C ASP A 394 6.17 15.47 22.69
N SER A 395 5.89 16.53 21.92
CA SER A 395 4.57 16.88 21.42
C SER A 395 3.99 15.81 20.48
N PRO A 396 2.66 15.64 20.46
CA PRO A 396 2.01 14.69 19.57
C PRO A 396 2.22 14.97 18.07
N VAL A 397 2.44 13.89 17.32
CA VAL A 397 2.53 13.85 15.86
C VAL A 397 1.68 12.70 15.34
N ALA A 398 0.75 13.00 14.44
CA ALA A 398 -0.11 12.01 13.80
C ALA A 398 0.16 12.00 12.29
N PHE A 399 0.47 10.82 11.75
CA PHE A 399 0.58 10.60 10.31
C PHE A 399 -0.60 9.74 9.86
N GLN A 400 -1.27 10.12 8.77
CA GLN A 400 -2.38 9.36 8.20
C GLN A 400 -2.01 8.87 6.80
N LEU A 401 -2.13 7.56 6.60
CA LEU A 401 -2.24 6.93 5.28
C LEU A 401 -3.69 7.06 4.85
N MET A 402 -3.95 7.77 3.76
CA MET A 402 -5.31 7.99 3.24
C MET A 402 -5.76 6.76 2.45
N THR A 403 -6.39 6.93 1.28
CA THR A 403 -7.03 5.82 0.56
C THR A 403 -6.34 5.41 -0.73
N LYS A 404 -5.25 6.08 -1.11
CA LYS A 404 -4.52 5.83 -2.35
C LYS A 404 -3.55 4.67 -2.17
N GLY A 405 -3.39 3.87 -3.22
CA GLY A 405 -2.39 2.81 -3.26
C GLY A 405 -1.04 3.30 -3.79
N TYR A 406 0.04 2.63 -3.39
CA TYR A 406 1.42 2.91 -3.80
C TYR A 406 2.17 1.61 -4.17
N GLY A 407 3.46 1.67 -4.52
CA GLY A 407 4.23 0.44 -4.76
C GLY A 407 4.70 -0.23 -3.47
N HIS A 408 4.62 -1.57 -3.42
CA HIS A 408 4.79 -2.36 -2.18
C HIS A 408 3.82 -1.96 -1.06
N ASP A 409 2.57 -1.79 -1.48
CA ASP A 409 1.45 -1.35 -0.66
C ASP A 409 0.95 -2.39 0.35
N HIS A 410 0.40 -1.91 1.44
CA HIS A 410 -0.37 -2.69 2.41
C HIS A 410 -1.86 -2.34 2.34
N ARG A 411 -2.70 -3.10 3.03
CA ARG A 411 -4.15 -2.89 3.11
C ARG A 411 -4.47 -2.03 4.34
N ASP A 412 -3.91 -0.83 4.36
CA ASP A 412 -3.78 0.06 5.52
C ASP A 412 -4.52 1.39 5.33
N LYS A 413 -5.54 1.42 4.48
CA LYS A 413 -6.20 2.69 4.14
C LYS A 413 -6.89 3.29 5.36
N PHE A 414 -6.81 4.61 5.49
CA PHE A 414 -7.15 5.39 6.68
C PHE A 414 -6.28 5.15 7.92
N SER A 415 -5.22 4.33 7.88
CA SER A 415 -4.39 4.03 9.06
C SER A 415 -3.72 5.28 9.64
N ILE A 416 -3.53 5.28 10.96
CA ILE A 416 -2.74 6.29 11.66
C ILE A 416 -1.44 5.71 12.23
N ILE A 417 -0.37 6.49 12.15
CA ILE A 417 0.89 6.27 12.85
C ILE A 417 1.05 7.42 13.83
N PHE A 418 1.45 7.13 15.06
CA PHE A 418 1.41 8.13 16.15
C PHE A 418 2.70 8.13 16.95
N HIS A 419 3.40 9.26 16.95
CA HIS A 419 4.58 9.52 17.76
C HIS A 419 4.27 10.62 18.77
N ALA A 420 4.54 10.38 20.04
CA ALA A 420 4.35 11.35 21.10
C ALA A 420 5.10 10.87 22.35
N ALA A 421 5.18 11.71 23.40
CA ALA A 421 5.85 11.33 24.63
C ALA A 421 7.28 10.81 24.37
N GLY A 422 7.98 11.39 23.39
CA GLY A 422 9.36 11.04 23.01
C GLY A 422 9.56 9.65 22.39
N ARG A 423 8.50 8.96 21.96
CA ARG A 423 8.56 7.62 21.35
C ARG A 423 7.55 7.44 20.22
N LEU A 424 7.84 6.52 19.30
CA LEU A 424 6.83 5.95 18.40
C LEU A 424 5.87 5.07 19.22
N LEU A 425 4.58 5.42 19.25
CA LEU A 425 3.56 4.75 20.05
C LEU A 425 2.73 3.77 19.23
N TYR A 426 2.24 4.22 18.07
CA TYR A 426 1.51 3.38 17.10
C TYR A 426 2.35 3.27 15.82
N PRO A 427 2.96 2.11 15.54
CA PRO A 427 3.67 1.89 14.29
C PRO A 427 2.70 1.51 13.17
N ASP A 428 3.14 1.70 11.92
CA ASP A 428 2.80 0.77 10.86
C ASP A 428 3.87 -0.34 10.88
N TYR A 429 3.46 -1.58 11.15
CA TYR A 429 4.39 -2.64 11.53
C TYR A 429 4.46 -3.75 10.48
N ASN A 430 5.61 -3.85 9.83
CA ASN A 430 5.86 -4.86 8.82
C ASN A 430 6.49 -6.11 9.46
N ALA A 431 5.67 -6.93 10.12
CA ALA A 431 6.14 -8.10 10.86
C ALA A 431 6.97 -9.06 9.99
N ILE A 432 6.47 -9.40 8.80
CA ILE A 432 7.16 -10.29 7.84
C ILE A 432 7.27 -9.60 6.49
N GLN A 433 8.48 -9.16 6.15
CA GLN A 433 8.81 -8.67 4.82
C GLN A 433 8.49 -9.74 3.75
N TYR A 434 7.65 -9.39 2.79
CA TYR A 434 7.17 -10.32 1.75
C TYR A 434 6.51 -11.57 2.33
N GLU A 435 5.58 -11.36 3.27
CA GLU A 435 4.81 -12.43 3.91
C GLU A 435 4.13 -13.36 2.89
N ASN A 436 4.22 -14.67 3.12
CA ASN A 436 3.42 -15.62 2.36
C ASN A 436 1.91 -15.36 2.64
N PRO A 437 1.07 -15.19 1.60
CA PRO A 437 -0.35 -14.85 1.77
C PRO A 437 -1.15 -15.80 2.67
N ASN A 438 -0.70 -17.04 2.87
CA ASN A 438 -1.33 -17.99 3.78
C ASN A 438 -1.25 -17.60 5.26
N ILE A 439 -0.38 -16.67 5.65
CA ILE A 439 -0.39 -16.11 7.01
C ILE A 439 -1.50 -15.05 7.11
N GLY A 440 -1.53 -14.11 6.17
CA GLY A 440 -2.62 -13.14 6.00
C GLY A 440 -2.67 -12.09 7.11
N TRP A 441 -1.50 -11.66 7.60
CA TRP A 441 -1.36 -10.71 8.70
C TRP A 441 -0.69 -9.42 8.24
N THR A 442 0.60 -9.46 7.91
CA THR A 442 1.46 -8.27 7.82
C THR A 442 0.94 -7.18 6.88
N ARG A 443 0.49 -7.56 5.68
CA ARG A 443 0.02 -6.62 4.65
C ARG A 443 -1.48 -6.33 4.73
N ASN A 444 -2.18 -6.92 5.69
CA ASN A 444 -3.64 -6.98 5.73
C ASN A 444 -4.20 -6.00 6.76
N THR A 445 -5.42 -5.51 6.56
CA THR A 445 -6.05 -4.47 7.39
C THR A 445 -6.03 -4.78 8.89
N ILE A 446 -6.06 -6.06 9.24
CA ILE A 446 -5.96 -6.54 10.62
C ILE A 446 -4.70 -6.06 11.36
N ALA A 447 -3.59 -5.80 10.66
CA ALA A 447 -2.30 -5.40 11.22
C ALA A 447 -2.11 -3.87 11.34
N HIS A 448 -3.11 -3.06 10.96
CA HIS A 448 -2.98 -1.61 10.88
C HIS A 448 -3.96 -0.87 11.80
N ASN A 449 -3.66 0.40 12.11
CA ASN A 449 -4.42 1.25 13.03
C ASN A 449 -5.59 1.92 12.32
N THR A 450 -6.55 1.13 11.86
CA THR A 450 -7.65 1.56 10.99
C THR A 450 -8.98 0.87 11.30
N LEU A 451 -9.98 1.06 10.44
CA LEU A 451 -11.25 0.36 10.47
C LEU A 451 -11.22 -0.85 9.54
N MET A 452 -11.67 -1.99 10.05
CA MET A 452 -11.91 -3.20 9.26
C MET A 452 -13.42 -3.44 9.15
N VAL A 453 -13.90 -3.81 7.95
CA VAL A 453 -15.31 -4.13 7.70
C VAL A 453 -15.44 -5.58 7.26
N ASP A 454 -16.37 -6.30 7.89
CA ASP A 454 -16.69 -7.70 7.60
C ASP A 454 -15.45 -8.62 7.57
N GLU A 455 -14.45 -8.33 8.42
CA GLU A 455 -13.16 -9.04 8.48
C GLU A 455 -12.35 -9.03 7.17
N GLY A 456 -12.68 -8.12 6.25
CA GLY A 456 -12.03 -7.95 4.95
C GLY A 456 -10.93 -6.89 4.96
N ASP A 457 -10.23 -6.78 3.84
CA ASP A 457 -9.14 -5.83 3.67
C ASP A 457 -9.62 -4.55 2.93
N THR A 458 -9.08 -3.38 3.31
CA THR A 458 -9.32 -2.10 2.63
C THR A 458 -8.81 -2.14 1.20
N ARG A 459 -9.48 -1.42 0.29
CA ARG A 459 -9.05 -1.25 -1.10
C ARG A 459 -8.62 0.17 -1.42
N ASP A 460 -7.76 0.29 -2.43
CA ASP A 460 -7.33 1.57 -2.95
C ASP A 460 -8.50 2.26 -3.63
N VAL A 461 -8.79 3.48 -3.20
CA VAL A 461 -9.84 4.32 -3.76
C VAL A 461 -9.38 5.76 -3.87
N LYS A 462 -10.00 6.50 -4.79
CA LYS A 462 -9.82 7.95 -4.83
C LYS A 462 -10.55 8.56 -3.62
N ASN A 463 -9.89 9.47 -2.91
CA ASN A 463 -10.54 10.30 -1.90
C ASN A 463 -11.74 11.02 -2.52
N CYS A 464 -12.89 10.97 -1.86
CA CYS A 464 -14.03 11.81 -2.19
C CYS A 464 -13.76 13.26 -1.80
N ASP A 465 -13.08 13.48 -0.67
CA ASP A 465 -12.70 14.79 -0.17
C ASP A 465 -11.53 14.68 0.82
N ILE A 466 -10.68 15.71 0.87
CA ILE A 466 -9.63 15.90 1.89
C ILE A 466 -9.78 17.32 2.42
N ARG A 467 -10.19 17.46 3.67
CA ARG A 467 -10.45 18.75 4.33
C ARG A 467 -9.43 18.94 5.44
N HIS A 468 -8.80 20.10 5.52
CA HIS A 468 -7.81 20.34 6.57
C HIS A 468 -7.70 21.82 6.95
N ALA A 469 -7.32 22.07 8.20
CA ALA A 469 -6.99 23.39 8.71
C ALA A 469 -5.98 23.26 9.86
N PHE A 470 -4.83 23.93 9.75
CA PHE A 470 -3.70 23.75 10.66
C PHE A 470 -3.48 24.98 11.53
N SER A 471 -4.45 25.29 12.40
CA SER A 471 -4.31 26.38 13.37
C SER A 471 -3.31 26.04 14.50
N PRO A 472 -2.74 27.01 15.23
CA PRO A 472 -1.81 26.72 16.32
C PRO A 472 -2.38 25.84 17.43
N GLU A 473 -3.69 25.92 17.70
CA GLU A 473 -4.31 25.24 18.84
C GLU A 473 -4.93 23.89 18.47
N VAL A 474 -5.29 23.72 17.20
CA VAL A 474 -5.77 22.44 16.67
C VAL A 474 -5.38 22.26 15.20
N LYS A 475 -4.89 21.06 14.88
CA LYS A 475 -4.71 20.59 13.50
C LYS A 475 -5.89 19.71 13.14
N TYR A 476 -6.75 20.19 12.24
CA TYR A 476 -7.87 19.44 11.70
C TYR A 476 -7.49 18.78 10.37
N LEU A 477 -7.82 17.51 10.22
CA LEU A 477 -7.82 16.77 8.96
C LEU A 477 -9.06 15.88 8.93
N ALA A 478 -9.85 15.91 7.85
CA ALA A 478 -10.86 14.92 7.56
C ALA A 478 -10.66 14.34 6.16
N THR A 479 -10.51 13.03 6.10
CA THR A 479 -10.43 12.28 4.84
C THR A 479 -11.75 11.53 4.68
N SER A 480 -12.39 11.69 3.52
CA SER A 480 -13.65 11.01 3.18
C SER A 480 -13.48 10.19 1.91
N ALA A 481 -13.96 8.95 1.91
CA ALA A 481 -13.96 8.11 0.72
C ALA A 481 -15.12 7.10 0.75
N SER A 482 -15.48 6.63 -0.45
CA SER A 482 -16.42 5.54 -0.67
C SER A 482 -15.73 4.44 -1.46
N GLY A 483 -15.96 3.17 -1.08
CA GLY A 483 -15.49 2.01 -1.84
C GLY A 483 -14.20 1.35 -1.32
N ALA A 484 -13.56 1.89 -0.28
CA ALA A 484 -12.48 1.18 0.41
C ALA A 484 -12.99 -0.17 0.95
N PHE A 485 -14.25 -0.19 1.38
CA PHE A 485 -15.08 -1.39 1.42
C PHE A 485 -16.31 -1.18 0.54
N GLU A 486 -16.86 -2.28 0.03
CA GLU A 486 -17.99 -2.20 -0.90
C GLU A 486 -19.23 -1.57 -0.26
N LYS A 487 -19.78 -0.51 -0.87
CA LYS A 487 -20.95 0.24 -0.38
C LYS A 487 -20.79 0.69 1.08
N VAL A 488 -19.57 1.05 1.47
CA VAL A 488 -19.29 1.69 2.74
C VAL A 488 -18.71 3.07 2.47
N ASP A 489 -19.40 4.08 2.96
CA ASP A 489 -18.91 5.45 3.02
C ASP A 489 -18.17 5.62 4.34
N GLN A 490 -16.98 6.24 4.29
CA GLN A 490 -16.13 6.44 5.45
C GLN A 490 -15.68 7.89 5.54
N THR A 491 -15.61 8.41 6.75
CA THR A 491 -14.91 9.66 7.08
C THR A 491 -14.09 9.46 8.34
N ARG A 492 -12.78 9.69 8.27
CA ARG A 492 -11.91 9.76 9.45
C ARG A 492 -11.44 11.19 9.65
N ALA A 493 -11.92 11.81 10.72
CA ALA A 493 -11.54 13.15 11.12
C ALA A 493 -10.62 13.12 12.35
N LEU A 494 -9.49 13.79 12.24
CA LEU A 494 -8.44 13.92 13.21
C LEU A 494 -8.38 15.39 13.68
N LEU A 495 -8.46 15.62 14.98
CA LEU A 495 -8.20 16.92 15.60
C LEU A 495 -7.04 16.78 16.59
N LEU A 496 -5.85 17.21 16.18
CA LEU A 496 -4.64 17.12 16.99
C LEU A 496 -4.44 18.42 17.78
N THR A 497 -4.41 18.30 19.10
CA THR A 497 -4.04 19.38 20.03
C THR A 497 -2.65 19.10 20.62
N ARG A 498 -2.16 19.97 21.50
CA ARG A 498 -0.93 19.71 22.27
C ARG A 498 -1.09 18.58 23.28
N GLU A 499 -2.31 18.33 23.75
CA GLU A 499 -2.57 17.35 24.81
C GLU A 499 -3.00 15.99 24.26
N TYR A 500 -3.72 15.94 23.13
CA TYR A 500 -4.27 14.69 22.61
C TYR A 500 -4.64 14.78 21.12
N LEU A 501 -4.82 13.62 20.50
CA LEU A 501 -5.48 13.46 19.21
C LEU A 501 -6.93 13.02 19.44
N LEU A 502 -7.92 13.77 18.93
CA LEU A 502 -9.30 13.28 18.78
C LEU A 502 -9.43 12.56 17.44
N ASP A 503 -9.85 11.31 17.48
CA ASP A 503 -10.13 10.46 16.32
C ASP A 503 -11.63 10.18 16.22
N VAL A 504 -12.25 10.69 15.15
CA VAL A 504 -13.66 10.50 14.82
C VAL A 504 -13.74 9.71 13.53
N PHE A 505 -14.01 8.41 13.64
CA PHE A 505 -14.07 7.49 12.49
C PHE A 505 -15.50 7.02 12.25
N HIS A 506 -16.15 7.65 11.26
CA HIS A 506 -17.50 7.33 10.80
C HIS A 506 -17.47 6.32 9.65
N ALA A 507 -18.43 5.39 9.68
CA ALA A 507 -18.70 4.48 8.58
C ALA A 507 -20.21 4.22 8.44
N ALA A 508 -20.69 4.21 7.20
CA ALA A 508 -22.10 3.99 6.86
C ALA A 508 -22.25 3.06 5.66
N SER A 509 -23.25 2.17 5.73
CA SER A 509 -23.59 1.23 4.67
C SER A 509 -25.12 1.06 4.59
N PRO A 510 -25.70 0.84 3.39
CA PRO A 510 -27.14 0.62 3.26
C PRO A 510 -27.63 -0.70 3.90
N THR A 511 -26.72 -1.67 4.13
CA THR A 511 -27.01 -2.98 4.72
C THR A 511 -26.23 -3.19 6.01
N PRO A 512 -26.70 -4.00 6.97
CA PRO A 512 -25.96 -4.28 8.20
C PRO A 512 -24.57 -4.86 7.91
N ARG A 513 -23.57 -4.41 8.69
CA ARG A 513 -22.15 -4.79 8.60
C ARG A 513 -21.57 -5.12 9.97
N VAL A 514 -20.37 -5.68 9.97
CA VAL A 514 -19.49 -5.73 11.14
C VAL A 514 -18.35 -4.72 10.97
N TYR A 515 -18.15 -3.86 11.96
CA TYR A 515 -17.12 -2.83 11.99
C TYR A 515 -16.17 -3.06 13.17
N ASP A 516 -14.87 -3.13 12.90
CA ASP A 516 -13.81 -3.28 13.90
C ASP A 516 -12.86 -2.09 13.85
N TYR A 517 -12.81 -1.30 14.92
CA TYR A 517 -11.77 -0.28 15.11
C TYR A 517 -10.52 -0.93 15.71
N LEU A 518 -9.37 -0.78 15.05
CA LEU A 518 -8.13 -1.46 15.38
C LEU A 518 -7.05 -0.47 15.80
N LEU A 519 -6.30 -0.81 16.85
CA LEU A 519 -5.03 -0.17 17.21
C LEU A 519 -3.99 -1.23 17.58
N HIS A 520 -2.76 -0.96 17.17
CA HIS A 520 -1.52 -1.66 17.49
C HIS A 520 -0.55 -0.66 18.10
N SER A 521 0.14 -1.05 19.15
CA SER A 521 1.08 -0.20 19.86
C SER A 521 2.31 -0.98 20.29
N PHE A 522 3.46 -0.30 20.33
CA PHE A 522 4.62 -0.82 21.06
C PHE A 522 4.37 -0.90 22.57
N GLY A 523 3.39 -0.16 23.10
CA GLY A 523 3.00 -0.23 24.49
C GLY A 523 2.15 -1.47 24.80
N MET A 524 2.30 -2.02 26.00
CA MET A 524 1.45 -3.13 26.46
C MET A 524 0.11 -2.59 26.98
N PRO A 525 -1.03 -3.25 26.66
CA PRO A 525 -2.36 -2.77 27.03
C PRO A 525 -2.61 -2.91 28.54
N ARG A 526 -3.17 -1.87 29.13
CA ARG A 526 -3.56 -1.77 30.55
C ARG A 526 -4.92 -1.08 30.64
N PRO A 527 -6.05 -1.83 30.66
CA PRO A 527 -7.38 -1.24 30.79
C PRO A 527 -7.52 -0.50 32.14
N ALA A 528 -8.25 0.61 32.15
CA ALA A 528 -8.52 1.36 33.38
C ALA A 528 -9.38 0.56 34.39
N ARG A 529 -10.26 -0.32 33.89
CA ARG A 529 -11.07 -1.26 34.69
C ARG A 529 -10.78 -2.72 34.27
N PRO A 530 -9.63 -3.32 34.70
CA PRO A 530 -9.21 -4.64 34.26
C PRO A 530 -10.13 -5.79 34.70
N ASP A 531 -10.87 -5.58 35.79
CA ASP A 531 -11.82 -6.54 36.38
C ASP A 531 -13.01 -6.86 35.47
N LEU A 532 -13.40 -5.92 34.59
CA LEU A 532 -14.47 -6.09 33.61
C LEU A 532 -14.07 -7.00 32.45
N PHE A 533 -12.77 -7.15 32.16
CA PHE A 533 -12.27 -7.93 31.03
C PHE A 533 -11.99 -9.38 31.40
N LYS A 534 -12.66 -10.31 30.71
CA LYS A 534 -12.51 -11.76 30.90
C LYS A 534 -11.74 -12.39 29.73
N PRO A 535 -10.97 -13.47 29.94
CA PRO A 535 -10.39 -14.26 28.85
C PRO A 535 -11.47 -14.65 27.83
N SER A 536 -11.17 -14.56 26.53
CA SER A 536 -12.17 -14.78 25.48
C SER A 536 -11.56 -15.36 24.20
N SER A 537 -12.29 -16.27 23.56
CA SER A 537 -12.04 -16.77 22.20
C SER A 537 -12.93 -16.08 21.15
N ALA A 538 -13.55 -14.95 21.52
CA ALA A 538 -14.23 -14.12 20.54
C ALA A 538 -13.22 -13.69 19.48
N LEU A 539 -13.69 -13.59 18.23
CA LEU A 539 -12.90 -13.10 17.10
C LEU A 539 -11.82 -14.08 16.57
N ASP A 540 -11.71 -15.29 17.12
CA ASP A 540 -10.68 -16.29 16.74
C ASP A 540 -10.63 -16.61 15.24
N LYS A 541 -11.75 -16.51 14.52
CA LYS A 541 -11.78 -16.71 13.07
C LYS A 541 -10.72 -15.88 12.35
N ARG A 542 -10.54 -14.61 12.74
CA ARG A 542 -9.66 -13.65 12.07
C ARG A 542 -8.48 -13.19 12.95
N PHE A 543 -8.67 -13.10 14.26
CA PHE A 543 -7.71 -12.53 15.22
C PHE A 543 -6.95 -13.56 16.05
N TRP A 544 -6.94 -14.83 15.66
CA TRP A 544 -6.30 -15.92 16.40
C TRP A 544 -4.82 -15.69 16.74
N LEU A 545 -4.08 -14.90 15.93
CA LEU A 545 -2.67 -14.53 16.16
C LEU A 545 -2.42 -13.57 17.34
N VAL A 546 -3.48 -13.05 17.94
CA VAL A 546 -3.41 -12.19 19.13
C VAL A 546 -3.40 -13.06 20.38
N SER A 547 -2.31 -13.09 21.13
CA SER A 547 -2.23 -13.81 22.41
C SER A 547 -2.94 -13.07 23.54
N ASP A 548 -3.26 -13.81 24.61
CA ASP A 548 -3.81 -13.27 25.86
C ASP A 548 -5.05 -12.39 25.69
N ARG A 549 -5.93 -12.75 24.73
CA ARG A 549 -7.15 -12.01 24.44
C ARG A 549 -8.08 -11.94 25.64
N ARG A 550 -8.46 -10.71 26.01
CA ARG A 550 -9.47 -10.45 27.03
C ARG A 550 -10.49 -9.46 26.49
N ALA A 551 -11.76 -9.72 26.79
CA ALA A 551 -12.87 -8.96 26.23
C ALA A 551 -13.89 -8.54 27.28
N MET A 552 -14.60 -7.46 26.98
CA MET A 552 -15.83 -7.04 27.65
C MET A 552 -16.84 -6.52 26.61
N THR A 553 -18.13 -6.60 26.92
CA THR A 553 -19.17 -5.91 26.14
C THR A 553 -19.74 -4.78 26.99
N THR A 554 -19.83 -3.57 26.44
CA THR A 554 -20.28 -2.38 27.18
C THR A 554 -21.07 -1.43 26.28
N ASP A 555 -21.94 -0.65 26.92
CA ASP A 555 -22.61 0.51 26.33
C ASP A 555 -21.99 1.83 26.83
N GLU A 556 -21.23 1.76 27.94
CA GLU A 556 -20.57 2.90 28.59
C GLU A 556 -19.22 3.26 27.94
N SER A 557 -18.76 4.48 28.17
CA SER A 557 -17.39 4.91 27.86
C SER A 557 -16.35 4.07 28.61
N TRP A 558 -15.17 3.92 28.02
CA TRP A 558 -14.08 3.13 28.61
C TRP A 558 -12.72 3.71 28.24
N ALA A 559 -11.69 3.31 29.00
CA ALA A 559 -10.33 3.73 28.76
C ALA A 559 -9.32 2.57 28.88
N LEU A 560 -8.26 2.63 28.08
CA LEU A 560 -7.15 1.69 28.08
C LEU A 560 -5.84 2.42 27.79
N ASP A 561 -4.82 2.14 28.58
CA ASP A 561 -3.48 2.69 28.42
C ASP A 561 -2.59 1.70 27.65
N PHE A 562 -1.86 2.16 26.65
CA PHE A 562 -0.70 1.44 26.12
C PHE A 562 0.56 2.02 26.77
N VAL A 563 1.32 1.19 27.48
CA VAL A 563 2.51 1.64 28.24
C VAL A 563 3.78 1.00 27.70
N ILE A 564 4.72 1.83 27.25
CA ILE A 564 6.07 1.46 26.85
C ILE A 564 7.00 1.66 28.04
N LYS A 565 7.55 0.56 28.55
CA LYS A 565 8.63 0.57 29.53
C LYS A 565 9.65 -0.50 29.18
N GLU A 566 10.82 -0.07 28.75
CA GLU A 566 11.91 -0.96 28.37
C GLU A 566 12.84 -1.23 29.56
N GLN A 567 13.46 -2.41 29.58
CA GLN A 567 14.48 -2.73 30.58
C GLN A 567 15.88 -2.45 30.00
N PRO A 568 16.83 -1.97 30.82
CA PRO A 568 18.22 -1.84 30.41
C PRO A 568 18.76 -3.12 29.77
N GLY A 569 19.40 -2.98 28.60
CA GLY A 569 19.99 -4.11 27.86
C GLY A 569 19.05 -4.86 26.92
N ASN A 570 17.75 -4.53 26.87
CA ASN A 570 16.80 -5.19 25.94
C ASN A 570 17.07 -4.89 24.46
N ARG A 571 17.76 -3.79 24.15
CA ARG A 571 18.08 -3.39 22.77
C ARG A 571 19.57 -3.54 22.50
N LYS A 572 19.90 -4.09 21.32
CA LYS A 572 21.26 -4.04 20.77
C LYS A 572 21.51 -2.64 20.18
N GLY A 573 22.67 -2.05 20.47
CA GLY A 573 23.04 -0.74 19.97
C GLY A 573 23.59 0.18 21.07
N LYS A 574 23.63 1.47 20.76
CA LYS A 574 24.15 2.56 21.59
C LYS A 574 23.00 3.28 22.30
N PHE A 575 22.36 2.58 23.24
CA PHE A 575 21.29 3.14 24.09
C PHE A 575 21.83 3.35 25.51
N GLY A 576 21.71 4.56 26.02
CA GLY A 576 22.13 4.97 27.36
C GLY A 576 20.96 5.05 28.36
N PRO A 577 21.23 5.43 29.62
CA PRO A 577 20.22 5.50 30.69
C PRO A 577 18.99 6.35 30.32
N GLU A 578 19.20 7.48 29.65
CA GLU A 578 18.12 8.36 29.19
C GLU A 578 17.06 7.64 28.33
N TRP A 579 17.46 6.61 27.56
CA TRP A 579 16.51 5.80 26.80
C TRP A 579 15.67 4.89 27.70
N TYR A 580 16.31 4.22 28.65
CA TYR A 580 15.69 3.17 29.48
C TYR A 580 14.92 3.73 30.68
N ASP A 581 15.32 4.88 31.20
CA ASP A 581 14.64 5.57 32.31
C ASP A 581 13.34 6.26 31.84
N HIS A 582 13.25 6.54 30.54
CA HIS A 582 12.08 7.17 29.93
C HIS A 582 10.93 6.18 29.75
N THR A 583 9.79 6.48 30.36
CA THR A 583 8.52 5.76 30.14
C THR A 583 7.63 6.60 29.24
N ALA A 584 7.03 5.99 28.21
CA ALA A 584 6.07 6.62 27.34
C ALA A 584 4.76 5.83 27.35
N ALA A 585 3.63 6.52 27.29
CA ALA A 585 2.32 5.89 27.27
C ALA A 585 1.31 6.72 26.48
N VAL A 586 0.22 6.07 26.08
CA VAL A 586 -0.96 6.73 25.52
C VAL A 586 -2.22 6.12 26.10
N ARG A 587 -3.09 6.97 26.66
CA ARG A 587 -4.44 6.59 27.06
C ARG A 587 -5.39 6.76 25.89
N VAL A 588 -6.07 5.67 25.54
CA VAL A 588 -7.23 5.68 24.64
C VAL A 588 -8.47 5.80 25.51
N THR A 589 -9.25 6.87 25.35
CA THR A 589 -10.57 7.03 25.98
C THR A 589 -11.62 7.08 24.88
N MET A 590 -12.55 6.12 24.86
CA MET A 590 -13.57 6.01 23.81
C MET A 590 -14.96 6.31 24.38
N ALA A 591 -15.75 7.06 23.62
CA ALA A 591 -17.17 7.30 23.92
C ALA A 591 -17.98 5.99 23.88
N GLY A 592 -18.97 5.88 24.76
CA GLY A 592 -19.84 4.71 24.84
C GLY A 592 -20.79 4.62 23.63
N GLU A 593 -20.97 3.41 23.11
CA GLU A 593 -22.08 3.07 22.21
C GLU A 593 -22.58 1.65 22.49
N PRO A 594 -23.89 1.39 22.25
CA PRO A 594 -24.51 0.12 22.60
C PRO A 594 -23.82 -1.12 22.00
N LYS A 595 -23.72 -2.18 22.82
CA LYS A 595 -23.24 -3.51 22.45
C LYS A 595 -21.84 -3.52 21.85
N THR A 596 -20.98 -2.57 22.23
CA THR A 596 -19.60 -2.55 21.77
C THR A 596 -18.81 -3.66 22.45
N LEU A 597 -18.26 -4.58 21.67
CA LEU A 597 -17.33 -5.60 22.15
C LEU A 597 -15.90 -5.03 22.11
N VAL A 598 -15.31 -4.81 23.27
CA VAL A 598 -13.93 -4.31 23.41
C VAL A 598 -13.03 -5.48 23.77
N THR A 599 -11.99 -5.71 22.97
CA THR A 599 -11.00 -6.77 23.15
C THR A 599 -9.60 -6.18 23.12
N TYR A 600 -8.73 -6.61 24.04
CA TYR A 600 -7.29 -6.34 23.94
C TYR A 600 -6.47 -7.63 24.05
N GLY A 601 -5.23 -7.57 23.59
CA GLY A 601 -4.26 -8.66 23.68
C GLY A 601 -2.89 -8.23 23.17
N VAL A 602 -2.06 -9.21 22.82
CA VAL A 602 -0.69 -8.97 22.33
C VAL A 602 -0.45 -9.74 21.04
N SER A 603 -0.14 -9.05 19.95
CA SER A 603 0.25 -9.68 18.67
C SER A 603 1.77 -9.95 18.63
N GLY A 604 2.22 -10.69 17.62
CA GLY A 604 3.65 -10.98 17.41
C GLY A 604 4.15 -12.30 18.04
N MET A 605 3.60 -12.74 19.17
CA MET A 605 4.04 -13.97 19.84
C MET A 605 3.66 -15.25 19.06
N GLU A 606 2.38 -15.47 18.75
CA GLU A 606 1.95 -16.63 17.95
C GLU A 606 2.48 -16.55 16.52
N LEU A 607 2.52 -15.35 15.94
CA LEU A 607 3.11 -15.12 14.62
C LEU A 607 4.60 -15.53 14.59
N GLY A 608 5.35 -15.21 15.64
CA GLY A 608 6.74 -15.61 15.80
C GLY A 608 6.94 -17.12 15.79
N LYS A 609 6.10 -17.85 16.54
CA LYS A 609 6.12 -19.33 16.55
C LYS A 609 5.87 -19.91 15.16
N MET A 610 4.90 -19.37 14.42
CA MET A 610 4.59 -19.83 13.07
C MET A 610 5.68 -19.53 12.06
N ALA A 611 6.20 -18.30 12.07
CA ALA A 611 7.24 -17.87 11.15
C ALA A 611 8.63 -18.38 11.56
N LYS A 612 8.75 -19.07 12.71
CA LYS A 612 10.02 -19.49 13.31
C LYS A 612 11.00 -18.32 13.45
N SER A 613 10.48 -17.18 13.89
CA SER A 613 11.20 -15.91 14.06
C SER A 613 10.75 -15.23 15.35
N THR A 614 11.54 -14.29 15.86
CA THR A 614 11.15 -13.39 16.94
C THR A 614 10.69 -12.05 16.37
N PHE A 615 9.59 -11.53 16.90
CA PHE A 615 9.05 -10.22 16.55
C PHE A 615 8.86 -9.39 17.82
N ASP A 616 8.79 -8.06 17.69
CA ASP A 616 8.36 -7.21 18.79
C ASP A 616 6.90 -7.55 19.15
N PRO A 617 6.60 -7.81 20.43
CA PRO A 617 5.23 -7.95 20.87
C PRO A 617 4.54 -6.58 20.77
N LEU A 618 3.39 -6.52 20.09
CA LEU A 618 2.61 -5.29 20.00
C LEU A 618 1.32 -5.44 20.80
N GLY A 619 1.04 -4.47 21.66
CA GLY A 619 -0.27 -4.35 22.29
C GLY A 619 -1.33 -4.10 21.23
N MET A 620 -2.44 -4.81 21.29
CA MET A 620 -3.55 -4.65 20.34
C MET A 620 -4.86 -4.34 21.07
N LEU A 621 -5.67 -3.47 20.46
CA LEU A 621 -7.02 -3.12 20.87
C LEU A 621 -7.98 -3.24 19.68
N ILE A 622 -9.14 -3.85 19.94
CA ILE A 622 -10.21 -4.05 18.97
C ILE A 622 -11.51 -3.57 19.62
N ALA A 623 -12.24 -2.67 18.97
CA ALA A 623 -13.61 -2.33 19.33
C ALA A 623 -14.55 -2.73 18.18
N ARG A 624 -15.35 -3.78 18.40
CA ARG A 624 -16.29 -4.34 17.41
C ARG A 624 -17.71 -3.84 17.66
N ARG A 625 -18.38 -3.41 16.58
CA ARG A 625 -19.83 -3.20 16.52
C ARG A 625 -20.39 -4.01 15.34
N ALA A 626 -21.30 -4.94 15.64
CA ALA A 626 -21.82 -5.90 14.68
C ALA A 626 -23.30 -5.66 14.38
N ASP A 627 -23.73 -6.04 13.19
CA ASP A 627 -25.11 -5.95 12.71
C ASP A 627 -25.68 -4.52 12.72
N VAL A 628 -24.82 -3.53 12.46
CA VAL A 628 -25.20 -2.11 12.36
C VAL A 628 -24.97 -1.58 10.94
N ARG A 629 -25.79 -0.63 10.51
CA ARG A 629 -25.65 0.04 9.20
C ARG A 629 -24.70 1.22 9.26
N GLU A 630 -24.70 1.91 10.38
CA GLU A 630 -23.91 3.11 10.60
C GLU A 630 -23.30 3.07 11.99
N THR A 631 -22.07 3.56 12.11
CA THR A 631 -21.35 3.64 13.38
C THR A 631 -20.37 4.83 13.36
N VAL A 632 -20.04 5.35 14.53
CA VAL A 632 -18.94 6.31 14.69
C VAL A 632 -18.08 5.95 15.91
N PHE A 633 -16.80 5.67 15.68
CA PHE A 633 -15.84 5.50 16.76
C PHE A 633 -15.28 6.88 17.11
N VAL A 634 -15.44 7.29 18.38
CA VAL A 634 -14.96 8.58 18.89
C VAL A 634 -14.01 8.31 20.04
N ALA A 635 -12.72 8.54 19.82
CA ALA A 635 -11.68 8.27 20.80
C ALA A 635 -10.69 9.41 20.92
N THR A 636 -10.19 9.66 22.13
CA THR A 636 -9.01 10.49 22.34
C THR A 636 -7.79 9.62 22.58
N HIS A 637 -6.68 9.96 21.94
CA HIS A 637 -5.36 9.38 22.20
C HIS A 637 -4.53 10.42 22.94
N GLU A 638 -4.42 10.25 24.26
CA GLU A 638 -3.72 11.17 25.16
C GLU A 638 -2.36 10.61 25.56
N PRO A 639 -1.25 11.10 24.96
CA PRO A 639 0.08 10.67 25.33
C PRO A 639 0.56 11.32 26.63
N TYR A 640 1.33 10.57 27.40
CA TYR A 640 1.99 11.05 28.61
C TYR A 640 3.31 10.31 28.83
N ALA A 641 4.24 10.94 29.55
CA ALA A 641 5.57 10.39 29.80
C ALA A 641 5.92 10.42 31.28
N ASN A 642 6.76 9.48 31.70
CA ASN A 642 7.38 9.43 33.01
C ASN A 642 6.34 9.49 34.15
N THR A 643 6.39 10.52 34.98
CA THR A 643 5.47 10.70 36.12
C THR A 643 4.18 11.43 35.78
N ALA A 644 4.05 11.96 34.55
CA ALA A 644 2.84 12.65 34.11
C ALA A 644 1.63 11.70 34.11
N GLN A 645 0.45 12.24 34.36
CA GLN A 645 -0.81 11.50 34.38
C GLN A 645 -1.76 12.02 33.30
N PRO A 646 -2.60 11.15 32.71
CA PRO A 646 -3.69 11.55 31.83
C PRO A 646 -4.62 12.59 32.47
N ARG A 647 -4.98 13.61 31.71
CA ARG A 647 -5.84 14.74 32.08
C ARG A 647 -7.26 14.59 31.54
N ILE A 648 -7.48 13.80 30.48
CA ILE A 648 -8.81 13.55 29.94
C ILE A 648 -9.58 12.62 30.87
N THR A 649 -10.77 13.06 31.24
CA THR A 649 -11.67 12.37 32.18
C THR A 649 -12.85 11.71 31.49
N ALA A 650 -13.36 12.30 30.40
CA ALA A 650 -14.45 11.74 29.62
C ALA A 650 -14.42 12.21 28.16
N VAL A 651 -14.97 11.37 27.29
CA VAL A 651 -15.28 11.69 25.89
C VAL A 651 -16.74 11.33 25.67
N THR A 652 -17.55 12.28 25.19
CA THR A 652 -19.00 12.13 25.08
C THR A 652 -19.49 12.60 23.73
N VAL A 653 -20.30 11.77 23.06
CA VAL A 653 -21.06 12.21 21.88
C VAL A 653 -22.31 12.92 22.38
N LEU A 654 -22.36 14.23 22.19
CA LEU A 654 -23.50 15.06 22.62
C LEU A 654 -24.65 14.97 21.61
N ALA A 655 -24.34 14.98 20.31
CA ALA A 655 -25.32 14.93 19.24
C ALA A 655 -24.74 14.23 18.01
N LYS A 656 -25.60 13.55 17.25
CA LYS A 656 -25.24 12.91 15.98
C LYS A 656 -26.44 12.96 15.02
N THR A 657 -26.16 13.25 13.75
CA THR A 657 -27.05 13.06 12.60
C THR A 657 -26.35 12.16 11.56
N ASP A 658 -27.03 11.83 10.47
CA ASP A 658 -26.45 11.10 9.33
C ASP A 658 -25.23 11.84 8.73
N ASP A 659 -25.20 13.17 8.86
CA ASP A 659 -24.24 14.06 8.19
C ASP A 659 -23.23 14.73 9.14
N ALA A 660 -23.43 14.67 10.46
CA ALA A 660 -22.60 15.43 11.40
C ALA A 660 -22.62 14.87 12.83
N ILE A 661 -21.61 15.26 13.62
CA ILE A 661 -21.48 14.91 15.03
C ILE A 661 -20.98 16.09 15.86
N LEU A 662 -21.41 16.15 17.12
CA LEU A 662 -20.88 17.03 18.16
C LEU A 662 -20.34 16.17 19.31
N VAL A 663 -19.05 16.33 19.60
CA VAL A 663 -18.32 15.62 20.63
C VAL A 663 -17.86 16.62 21.70
N ARG A 664 -17.91 16.20 22.98
CA ARG A 664 -17.27 16.89 24.10
C ARG A 664 -16.13 16.04 24.67
N VAL A 665 -15.00 16.67 24.94
CA VAL A 665 -13.85 16.09 25.65
C VAL A 665 -13.70 16.87 26.96
N ASP A 666 -13.94 16.20 28.08
CA ASP A 666 -13.80 16.78 29.42
C ASP A 666 -12.41 16.44 29.97
N ALA A 667 -11.59 17.46 30.23
CA ALA A 667 -10.31 17.33 30.89
C ALA A 667 -10.33 17.98 32.28
N ALA A 668 -9.26 17.78 33.05
CA ALA A 668 -9.14 18.34 34.40
C ALA A 668 -9.45 19.85 34.43
N ASP A 669 -8.92 20.64 33.49
CA ASP A 669 -8.91 22.10 33.52
C ASP A 669 -9.44 22.79 32.25
N PHE A 670 -9.96 22.01 31.30
CA PHE A 670 -10.66 22.52 30.14
C PHE A 670 -11.74 21.53 29.66
N ALA A 671 -12.69 22.04 28.89
CA ALA A 671 -13.64 21.24 28.12
C ALA A 671 -13.57 21.65 26.66
N ASP A 672 -13.35 20.67 25.78
CA ASP A 672 -13.28 20.88 24.34
C ASP A 672 -14.56 20.38 23.67
N TYR A 673 -15.05 21.13 22.69
CA TYR A 673 -16.17 20.78 21.83
C TYR A 673 -15.67 20.66 20.40
N ALA A 674 -15.93 19.53 19.76
CA ALA A 674 -15.59 19.27 18.38
C ALA A 674 -16.85 18.93 17.59
N ALA A 675 -17.13 19.72 16.55
CA ALA A 675 -18.19 19.47 15.59
C ALA A 675 -17.56 19.06 14.26
N VAL A 676 -18.06 17.99 13.64
CA VAL A 676 -17.49 17.45 12.39
C VAL A 676 -18.62 17.02 11.47
N SER A 677 -18.56 17.44 10.20
CA SER A 677 -19.42 16.92 9.14
C SER A 677 -18.82 15.66 8.51
N PHE A 678 -19.66 14.70 8.15
CA PHE A 678 -19.30 13.47 7.44
C PHE A 678 -19.44 13.62 5.91
N GLY A 679 -18.71 12.78 5.18
CA GLY A 679 -18.72 12.78 3.72
C GLY A 679 -18.06 14.04 3.11
N PRO A 680 -18.13 14.17 1.77
CA PRO A 680 -17.57 15.32 1.06
C PRO A 680 -18.35 16.60 1.37
N GLN A 681 -17.65 17.73 1.56
CA GLN A 681 -18.25 19.02 1.90
C GLN A 681 -18.09 20.07 0.80
N LEU A 682 -18.40 19.70 -0.45
CA LEU A 682 -18.20 20.57 -1.62
C LEU A 682 -18.90 21.93 -1.53
N THR A 683 -20.07 22.00 -0.89
CA THR A 683 -20.84 23.25 -0.67
C THR A 683 -20.81 23.73 0.78
N ALA A 684 -20.11 23.00 1.67
CA ALA A 684 -20.06 23.21 3.11
C ALA A 684 -21.44 23.57 3.72
N PRO A 685 -22.45 22.67 3.62
CA PRO A 685 -23.78 22.92 4.13
C PRO A 685 -23.77 23.24 5.63
N GLU A 686 -24.71 24.09 6.03
CA GLU A 686 -24.95 24.43 7.43
C GLU A 686 -25.48 23.21 8.19
N GLN A 687 -24.77 22.78 9.22
CA GLN A 687 -25.15 21.69 10.11
C GLN A 687 -25.69 22.25 11.42
N VAL A 688 -26.86 21.80 11.85
CA VAL A 688 -27.48 22.24 13.11
C VAL A 688 -27.65 21.03 14.03
N LEU A 689 -27.02 21.06 15.20
CA LEU A 689 -27.06 19.97 16.18
C LEU A 689 -27.60 20.46 17.51
N ALA A 690 -28.34 19.59 18.21
CA ALA A 690 -28.80 19.80 19.57
C ALA A 690 -28.40 18.58 20.41
N ALA A 691 -27.81 18.83 21.59
CA ALA A 691 -27.35 17.74 22.45
C ALA A 691 -28.55 16.92 22.97
N ALA A 692 -28.38 15.60 23.00
CA ALA A 692 -29.44 14.66 23.37
C ALA A 692 -29.77 14.72 24.87
N ASP A 693 -28.76 14.90 25.71
CA ASP A 693 -28.85 14.99 27.17
C ASP A 693 -29.23 16.40 27.67
N ASP A 694 -28.86 17.43 26.90
CA ASP A 694 -29.20 18.82 27.17
C ASP A 694 -29.65 19.54 25.88
N PRO A 695 -30.94 19.49 25.53
CA PRO A 695 -31.46 20.10 24.29
C PRO A 695 -31.27 21.62 24.18
N LYS A 696 -30.92 22.29 25.28
CA LYS A 696 -30.56 23.72 25.26
C LYS A 696 -29.14 23.95 24.74
N THR A 697 -28.30 22.92 24.73
CA THR A 697 -26.98 22.92 24.09
C THR A 697 -27.20 22.72 22.61
N ARG A 698 -26.94 23.77 21.83
CA ARG A 698 -27.20 23.78 20.39
C ARG A 698 -26.05 24.44 19.67
N VAL A 699 -25.70 23.92 18.51
CA VAL A 699 -24.64 24.47 17.67
C VAL A 699 -25.07 24.48 16.21
N SER A 700 -24.51 25.42 15.46
CA SER A 700 -24.58 25.52 14.01
C SER A 700 -23.18 25.75 13.47
N PHE A 701 -22.78 24.98 12.47
CA PHE A 701 -21.43 25.05 11.90
C PHE A 701 -21.39 24.57 10.45
N LYS A 702 -20.29 24.90 9.77
CA LYS A 702 -19.95 24.38 8.44
C LYS A 702 -18.65 23.59 8.51
N ASP A 703 -18.60 22.45 7.85
CA ASP A 703 -17.44 21.54 7.75
C ASP A 703 -16.93 20.99 9.10
N TYR A 704 -16.30 21.82 9.91
CA TYR A 704 -15.83 21.48 11.25
C TYR A 704 -15.86 22.69 12.18
N GLY A 705 -15.90 22.41 13.48
CA GLY A 705 -15.70 23.41 14.52
C GLY A 705 -14.94 22.79 15.69
N TYR A 706 -13.95 23.51 16.22
CA TYR A 706 -13.29 23.18 17.47
C TYR A 706 -13.43 24.35 18.43
N LEU A 707 -13.69 24.08 19.71
CA LEU A 707 -13.83 25.10 20.72
C LEU A 707 -13.29 24.58 22.06
N ARG A 708 -12.41 25.34 22.71
CA ARG A 708 -11.88 25.06 24.05
C ARG A 708 -12.43 26.07 25.05
N VAL A 709 -13.05 25.57 26.10
CA VAL A 709 -13.47 26.33 27.28
C VAL A 709 -12.49 26.05 28.42
N ARG A 710 -11.77 27.06 28.88
CA ARG A 710 -10.84 26.93 30.02
C ARG A 710 -11.56 27.18 31.36
N ARG A 711 -10.96 26.70 32.45
CA ARG A 711 -11.44 26.98 33.83
C ARG A 711 -11.57 28.47 34.15
N ASP A 712 -10.75 29.33 33.55
CA ASP A 712 -10.81 30.79 33.74
C ASP A 712 -12.01 31.45 33.01
N GLY A 713 -12.74 30.67 32.20
CA GLY A 713 -13.91 31.13 31.43
C GLY A 713 -13.59 31.58 30.01
N THR A 714 -12.31 31.66 29.62
CA THR A 714 -11.89 32.01 28.26
C THR A 714 -12.34 30.95 27.26
N VAL A 715 -12.87 31.40 26.12
CA VAL A 715 -13.32 30.50 25.05
C VAL A 715 -12.60 30.83 23.75
N MET A 716 -11.89 29.84 23.25
CA MET A 716 -11.18 29.91 21.98
C MET A 716 -11.81 28.92 21.00
N ALA A 717 -12.13 29.39 19.81
CA ALA A 717 -12.78 28.61 18.77
C ALA A 717 -12.03 28.69 17.44
N ARG A 718 -12.08 27.59 16.68
CA ARG A 718 -11.52 27.41 15.34
C ARG A 718 -12.56 26.74 14.45
N GLY A 719 -12.49 27.01 13.15
CA GLY A 719 -13.36 26.41 12.15
C GLY A 719 -14.62 27.23 11.86
N GLY A 720 -15.60 26.57 11.27
CA GLY A 720 -16.80 27.17 10.66
C GLY A 720 -17.97 27.34 11.62
N TRP A 721 -17.76 27.73 12.88
CA TRP A 721 -18.86 28.03 13.80
C TRP A 721 -19.68 29.23 13.32
N THR A 722 -20.99 29.05 13.16
CA THR A 722 -21.93 30.13 12.75
C THR A 722 -22.87 30.53 13.89
N ALA A 723 -23.22 29.59 14.77
CA ALA A 723 -23.95 29.85 16.00
C ALA A 723 -23.66 28.78 17.06
N LEU A 724 -23.71 29.14 18.34
CA LEU A 724 -23.60 28.18 19.45
C LEU A 724 -24.32 28.68 20.69
N ARG A 725 -24.76 27.74 21.51
CA ARG A 725 -25.30 27.95 22.86
C ARG A 725 -24.79 26.86 23.78
N LEU A 726 -23.81 27.16 24.63
CA LEU A 726 -23.09 26.17 25.45
C LEU A 726 -23.23 26.45 26.97
N PRO A 727 -23.33 25.41 27.81
CA PRO A 727 -23.38 25.55 29.25
C PRO A 727 -21.98 25.87 29.77
N ILE A 728 -21.86 26.93 30.57
CA ILE A 728 -20.64 27.24 31.34
C ILE A 728 -19.47 27.73 30.46
N ALA A 729 -19.60 28.93 29.92
CA ALA A 729 -18.48 29.73 29.46
C ALA A 729 -18.68 31.16 29.98
N LYS A 730 -17.63 31.77 30.54
CA LYS A 730 -17.67 33.13 31.10
C LYS A 730 -16.49 33.90 30.51
N GLY A 731 -16.60 34.31 29.26
CA GLY A 731 -15.48 34.98 28.60
C GLY A 731 -15.82 35.48 27.21
N ALA A 732 -14.98 36.36 26.69
CA ALA A 732 -15.02 36.76 25.29
C ALA A 732 -14.73 35.54 24.40
N LEU A 733 -15.58 35.31 23.40
CA LEU A 733 -15.38 34.28 22.39
C LEU A 733 -14.38 34.80 21.35
N ILE A 734 -13.27 34.09 21.17
CA ILE A 734 -12.30 34.36 20.11
C ILE A 734 -12.45 33.28 19.05
N LEU A 735 -13.01 33.63 17.89
CA LEU A 735 -13.24 32.71 16.77
C LEU A 735 -12.27 33.03 15.64
N ASN A 736 -11.43 32.07 15.25
CA ASN A 736 -10.43 32.23 14.18
C ASN A 736 -9.58 33.51 14.37
N ASP A 737 -9.04 33.67 15.58
CA ASP A 737 -8.22 34.82 16.04
C ASP A 737 -8.95 36.18 16.12
N ILE A 738 -10.26 36.20 15.90
CA ILE A 738 -11.08 37.41 15.94
C ILE A 738 -12.00 37.36 17.17
N PRO A 739 -11.94 38.34 18.08
CA PRO A 739 -12.94 38.50 19.12
C PRO A 739 -14.32 38.75 18.47
N VAL A 740 -15.31 37.91 18.77
CA VAL A 740 -16.66 38.03 18.23
C VAL A 740 -17.67 38.41 19.32
N PRO A 741 -18.73 39.19 19.01
CA PRO A 741 -19.78 39.50 19.97
C PRO A 741 -20.51 38.22 20.40
N ALA A 742 -20.41 37.88 21.68
CA ALA A 742 -21.13 36.78 22.30
C ALA A 742 -21.86 37.29 23.55
N SER A 743 -23.07 36.77 23.81
CA SER A 743 -23.88 37.14 24.96
C SER A 743 -23.95 35.99 25.98
N MET A 744 -24.31 36.33 27.22
CA MET A 744 -24.64 35.36 28.25
C MET A 744 -26.15 35.33 28.45
N GLU A 745 -26.81 34.25 28.02
CA GLU A 745 -28.26 34.10 28.12
C GLU A 745 -28.63 32.90 29.00
N GLY A 746 -29.27 33.16 30.14
CA GLY A 746 -29.64 32.10 31.08
C GLY A 746 -28.43 31.29 31.60
N GLY A 747 -27.28 31.95 31.78
CA GLY A 747 -26.03 31.32 32.22
C GLY A 747 -25.27 30.54 31.15
N ARG A 748 -25.60 30.74 29.87
CA ARG A 748 -24.98 30.07 28.72
C ARG A 748 -24.33 31.05 27.76
N LEU A 749 -23.15 30.70 27.27
CA LEU A 749 -22.51 31.45 26.20
C LEU A 749 -23.32 31.27 24.92
N THR A 750 -23.71 32.37 24.30
CA THR A 750 -24.50 32.40 23.06
C THR A 750 -23.78 33.24 22.02
N TYR A 751 -23.63 32.69 20.81
CA TYR A 751 -23.06 33.39 19.65
C TYR A 751 -23.89 33.05 18.42
N GLY A 752 -24.10 34.04 17.55
CA GLY A 752 -24.91 33.89 16.34
C GLY A 752 -26.39 33.60 16.61
N ALA A 753 -27.17 33.50 15.53
CA ALA A 753 -28.57 33.07 15.60
C ALA A 753 -28.65 31.59 15.23
N ILE A 754 -29.03 30.72 16.18
CA ILE A 754 -29.15 29.28 15.92
C ILE A 754 -30.34 29.04 14.99
N PRO A 755 -30.14 28.50 13.78
CA PRO A 755 -31.25 28.20 12.88
C PRO A 755 -32.22 27.17 13.49
N PRO A 756 -33.47 27.07 12.99
CA PRO A 756 -34.32 25.93 13.32
C PRO A 756 -33.55 24.64 13.00
N ALA A 757 -33.55 23.68 13.92
CA ALA A 757 -32.95 22.39 13.63
C ALA A 757 -33.70 21.80 12.42
N ALA A 758 -32.99 21.48 11.35
CA ALA A 758 -33.59 20.69 10.28
C ALA A 758 -34.04 19.36 10.91
N THR A 759 -35.32 19.03 10.77
CA THR A 759 -35.84 17.68 11.08
C THR A 759 -35.31 16.72 10.02
N SER A 760 -34.02 16.39 10.06
CA SER A 760 -33.36 15.51 9.08
C SER A 760 -32.86 14.20 9.69
N ALA A 761 -33.32 13.83 10.89
CA ALA A 761 -33.22 12.43 11.30
C ALA A 761 -34.14 11.63 10.36
N ARG A 762 -33.56 11.00 9.34
CA ARG A 762 -34.26 9.98 8.57
C ARG A 762 -34.83 8.99 9.58
N PRO A 763 -36.14 8.68 9.57
CA PRO A 763 -36.67 7.73 10.54
C PRO A 763 -35.86 6.43 10.40
N PRO A 764 -35.37 5.85 11.52
CA PRO A 764 -34.58 4.64 11.47
C PRO A 764 -35.35 3.59 10.67
N GLY A 765 -34.69 3.00 9.67
CA GLY A 765 -35.33 2.02 8.79
C GLY A 765 -35.98 0.93 9.63
N VAL A 766 -37.24 0.60 9.34
CA VAL A 766 -37.97 -0.44 10.09
C VAL A 766 -37.27 -1.78 9.84
N GLU A 767 -36.80 -2.46 10.88
CA GLU A 767 -36.16 -3.77 10.71
C GLU A 767 -37.12 -4.78 10.09
N CYS A 768 -36.57 -5.71 9.29
CA CYS A 768 -37.40 -6.68 8.57
C CYS A 768 -38.17 -7.58 9.55
N PRO A 769 -39.51 -7.53 9.58
CA PRO A 769 -40.30 -8.31 10.52
C PRO A 769 -40.45 -9.78 10.11
N LEU A 770 -40.01 -10.17 8.91
CA LEU A 770 -40.10 -11.54 8.40
C LEU A 770 -38.72 -12.20 8.37
N SER A 771 -38.69 -13.53 8.49
CA SER A 771 -37.47 -14.32 8.31
C SER A 771 -37.29 -14.65 6.82
N VAL A 772 -36.17 -14.25 6.22
CA VAL A 772 -35.83 -14.56 4.82
C VAL A 772 -34.57 -15.43 4.78
N ARG A 773 -34.61 -16.54 4.03
CA ARG A 773 -33.45 -17.41 3.75
C ARG A 773 -33.24 -17.55 2.26
N ILE A 774 -31.99 -17.58 1.79
CA ILE A 774 -31.64 -17.74 0.38
C ILE A 774 -30.84 -19.03 0.26
N ALA A 775 -31.20 -19.90 -0.70
CA ALA A 775 -30.63 -21.25 -0.79
C ALA A 775 -29.12 -21.26 -1.09
N ALA A 776 -28.63 -20.30 -1.88
CA ALA A 776 -27.21 -20.08 -2.14
C ALA A 776 -26.80 -18.71 -1.59
N ALA A 777 -25.60 -18.62 -1.01
CA ALA A 777 -25.10 -17.37 -0.44
C ALA A 777 -24.63 -16.36 -1.52
N VAL A 778 -24.29 -16.85 -2.71
CA VAL A 778 -23.77 -16.07 -3.84
C VAL A 778 -24.50 -16.46 -5.13
N ALA A 779 -24.95 -15.47 -5.90
CA ALA A 779 -25.38 -15.66 -7.28
C ALA A 779 -24.20 -15.49 -8.24
N ARG A 780 -23.76 -16.57 -8.90
CA ARG A 780 -22.66 -16.54 -9.89
C ARG A 780 -23.24 -16.35 -11.29
N LEU A 781 -22.90 -15.25 -11.97
CA LEU A 781 -23.38 -14.90 -13.30
C LEU A 781 -22.24 -14.84 -14.32
N ALA A 782 -22.46 -15.43 -15.49
CA ALA A 782 -21.62 -15.15 -16.66
C ALA A 782 -21.96 -13.77 -17.24
N PRO A 783 -21.02 -13.12 -17.95
CA PRO A 783 -21.36 -11.99 -18.82
C PRO A 783 -22.45 -12.40 -19.81
N ALA A 784 -23.47 -11.56 -20.04
CA ALA A 784 -24.64 -11.90 -20.84
C ALA A 784 -25.39 -13.19 -20.36
N GLY A 785 -25.33 -13.51 -19.07
CA GLY A 785 -25.91 -14.72 -18.47
C GLY A 785 -27.00 -14.43 -17.42
N HIS A 786 -27.63 -15.49 -16.90
CA HIS A 786 -28.60 -15.38 -15.82
C HIS A 786 -28.45 -16.49 -14.76
N ARG A 787 -28.89 -16.20 -13.53
CA ARG A 787 -28.92 -17.15 -12.40
C ARG A 787 -30.23 -17.00 -11.61
N THR A 788 -30.97 -18.09 -11.46
CA THR A 788 -32.18 -18.11 -10.63
C THR A 788 -31.85 -18.50 -9.20
N MET A 789 -32.25 -17.66 -8.25
CA MET A 789 -32.14 -17.89 -6.81
C MET A 789 -33.52 -18.04 -6.19
N ALA A 790 -33.60 -18.80 -5.09
CA ALA A 790 -34.84 -18.98 -4.35
C ALA A 790 -34.78 -18.31 -2.97
N PHE A 791 -35.72 -17.41 -2.73
CA PHE A 791 -35.94 -16.72 -1.46
C PHE A 791 -37.05 -17.42 -0.69
N THR A 792 -36.73 -18.00 0.47
CA THR A 792 -37.71 -18.59 1.38
C THR A 792 -38.11 -17.56 2.43
N VAL A 793 -39.33 -17.04 2.32
CA VAL A 793 -39.90 -16.08 3.28
C VAL A 793 -40.77 -16.83 4.27
N ARG A 794 -40.54 -16.64 5.57
CA ARG A 794 -41.37 -17.19 6.65
C ARG A 794 -42.04 -16.05 7.41
N ASN A 795 -43.36 -16.16 7.59
CA ASN A 795 -44.13 -15.22 8.38
C ASN A 795 -43.88 -15.44 9.89
N THR A 796 -43.31 -14.44 10.57
CA THR A 796 -43.08 -14.46 12.03
C THR A 796 -44.11 -13.62 12.81
N LEU A 797 -45.00 -12.92 12.10
CA LEU A 797 -46.04 -12.08 12.68
C LEU A 797 -47.28 -12.91 13.06
N LYS A 798 -48.10 -12.33 13.93
CA LYS A 798 -49.37 -12.92 14.41
C LYS A 798 -50.54 -12.76 13.41
N ALA A 799 -50.33 -12.08 12.29
CA ALA A 799 -51.34 -11.85 11.25
C ALA A 799 -50.89 -12.41 9.90
N SER A 800 -51.82 -12.58 8.95
CA SER A 800 -51.50 -12.98 7.57
C SER A 800 -50.71 -11.88 6.86
N VAL A 801 -49.66 -12.25 6.12
CA VAL A 801 -48.75 -11.30 5.47
C VAL A 801 -48.60 -11.59 3.98
N SER A 802 -48.72 -10.53 3.17
CA SER A 802 -48.34 -10.52 1.75
C SER A 802 -47.30 -9.43 1.51
N GLY A 803 -46.50 -9.57 0.46
CA GLY A 803 -45.50 -8.56 0.15
C GLY A 803 -44.74 -8.76 -1.14
N SER A 804 -43.71 -7.94 -1.32
CA SER A 804 -42.85 -7.95 -2.48
C SER A 804 -41.39 -7.60 -2.15
N PHE A 805 -40.50 -7.94 -3.09
CA PHE A 805 -39.09 -7.59 -3.05
C PHE A 805 -38.77 -6.46 -4.03
N THR A 806 -37.79 -5.65 -3.66
CA THR A 806 -37.13 -4.67 -4.54
C THR A 806 -35.62 -4.80 -4.37
N PHE A 807 -34.84 -4.55 -5.43
CA PHE A 807 -33.40 -4.78 -5.46
C PHE A 807 -32.67 -3.53 -6.00
N ASP A 808 -31.63 -3.10 -5.31
CA ASP A 808 -30.72 -2.02 -5.73
C ASP A 808 -29.61 -2.62 -6.60
N LEU A 809 -29.96 -3.02 -7.82
CA LEU A 809 -29.08 -3.71 -8.77
C LEU A 809 -28.03 -2.79 -9.41
N PRO A 810 -26.82 -3.29 -9.70
CA PRO A 810 -25.82 -2.53 -10.46
C PRO A 810 -26.25 -2.36 -11.93
N ALA A 811 -25.64 -1.38 -12.60
CA ALA A 811 -25.84 -1.18 -14.03
C ALA A 811 -25.52 -2.46 -14.83
N GLY A 812 -26.38 -2.77 -15.81
CA GLY A 812 -26.28 -3.99 -16.62
C GLY A 812 -26.83 -5.26 -15.97
N VAL A 813 -27.45 -5.17 -14.79
CA VAL A 813 -28.09 -6.32 -14.11
C VAL A 813 -29.57 -6.04 -13.86
N ALA A 814 -30.41 -7.02 -14.20
CA ALA A 814 -31.86 -7.01 -13.97
C ALA A 814 -32.31 -8.19 -13.10
N ALA A 815 -33.50 -8.09 -12.51
CA ALA A 815 -34.17 -9.19 -11.82
C ALA A 815 -35.49 -9.55 -12.52
N GLU A 816 -35.82 -10.83 -12.60
CA GLU A 816 -37.06 -11.35 -13.16
C GLU A 816 -37.74 -12.33 -12.18
N PRO A 817 -39.02 -12.12 -11.80
CA PRO A 817 -39.80 -10.92 -12.08
C PRO A 817 -39.18 -9.66 -11.45
N ALA A 818 -39.37 -8.48 -12.05
CA ALA A 818 -38.78 -7.23 -11.56
C ALA A 818 -39.24 -6.86 -10.13
N VAL A 819 -40.45 -7.27 -9.75
CA VAL A 819 -41.02 -7.11 -8.41
C VAL A 819 -41.56 -8.47 -7.95
N PRO A 820 -40.71 -9.38 -7.42
CA PRO A 820 -41.15 -10.67 -6.93
C PRO A 820 -42.12 -10.52 -5.76
N LYS A 821 -43.20 -11.30 -5.76
CA LYS A 821 -44.28 -11.23 -4.76
C LYS A 821 -44.39 -12.53 -3.97
N PHE A 822 -44.90 -12.44 -2.75
CA PHE A 822 -45.23 -13.59 -1.91
C PHE A 822 -46.52 -13.37 -1.12
N GLY A 823 -47.07 -14.49 -0.63
CA GLY A 823 -48.24 -14.51 0.23
C GLY A 823 -49.57 -14.45 -0.52
N PRO A 824 -50.70 -14.43 0.23
CA PRO A 824 -50.76 -14.35 1.69
C PRO A 824 -50.17 -15.57 2.42
N LEU A 825 -49.39 -15.32 3.47
CA LEU A 825 -48.80 -16.33 4.35
C LEU A 825 -49.44 -16.24 5.73
N ALA A 826 -50.05 -17.33 6.22
CA ALA A 826 -50.52 -17.42 7.59
C ALA A 826 -49.35 -17.36 8.60
N PRO A 827 -49.59 -17.04 9.89
CA PRO A 827 -48.55 -17.08 10.93
C PRO A 827 -47.77 -18.42 10.91
N GLY A 828 -46.45 -18.35 10.85
CA GLY A 828 -45.55 -19.52 10.79
C GLY A 828 -45.36 -20.15 9.40
N GLN A 829 -46.22 -19.84 8.42
CA GLN A 829 -46.12 -20.36 7.05
C GLN A 829 -44.89 -19.79 6.31
N ALA A 830 -44.34 -20.57 5.38
CA ALA A 830 -43.27 -20.14 4.50
C ALA A 830 -43.63 -20.31 3.02
N ALA A 831 -43.09 -19.45 2.16
CA ALA A 831 -43.17 -19.57 0.70
C ALA A 831 -41.78 -19.43 0.06
N ARG A 832 -41.60 -20.09 -1.07
CA ARG A 832 -40.39 -20.02 -1.90
C ARG A 832 -40.66 -19.14 -3.11
N VAL A 833 -39.89 -18.06 -3.25
CA VAL A 833 -40.02 -17.07 -4.31
C VAL A 833 -38.78 -17.17 -5.22
N PRO A 834 -38.91 -17.65 -6.46
CA PRO A 834 -37.81 -17.66 -7.42
C PRO A 834 -37.57 -16.25 -7.99
N VAL A 835 -36.30 -15.87 -8.11
CA VAL A 835 -35.85 -14.61 -8.70
C VAL A 835 -34.66 -14.89 -9.61
N ALA A 836 -34.78 -14.62 -10.90
CA ALA A 836 -33.68 -14.70 -11.86
C ALA A 836 -32.93 -13.37 -11.91
N PHE A 837 -31.63 -13.38 -11.64
CA PHE A 837 -30.76 -12.24 -11.90
C PHE A 837 -30.15 -12.41 -13.30
N ILE A 838 -30.17 -11.37 -14.11
CA ILE A 838 -29.75 -11.38 -15.51
C ILE A 838 -28.70 -10.30 -15.69
N ALA A 839 -27.48 -10.65 -16.09
CA ALA A 839 -26.41 -9.72 -16.46
C ALA A 839 -26.35 -9.60 -17.98
N ASP A 840 -26.33 -8.38 -18.52
CA ASP A 840 -26.08 -8.15 -19.94
C ASP A 840 -24.58 -8.18 -20.27
N ALA A 841 -24.22 -7.86 -21.52
CA ALA A 841 -22.82 -7.82 -21.97
C ALA A 841 -22.02 -6.62 -21.42
N GLY A 842 -22.69 -5.57 -20.94
CA GLY A 842 -22.08 -4.36 -20.36
C GLY A 842 -21.95 -4.42 -18.84
N ALA A 843 -22.48 -5.45 -18.18
CA ALA A 843 -22.39 -5.64 -16.74
C ALA A 843 -20.91 -5.72 -16.29
N LYS A 844 -20.54 -4.89 -15.32
CA LYS A 844 -19.16 -4.84 -14.80
C LYS A 844 -18.82 -6.12 -14.03
N ALA A 845 -17.73 -6.77 -14.42
CA ALA A 845 -17.22 -7.94 -13.71
C ALA A 845 -16.82 -7.61 -12.25
N GLY A 846 -17.01 -8.57 -11.36
CA GLY A 846 -16.63 -8.46 -9.95
C GLY A 846 -17.69 -8.94 -8.98
N LYS A 847 -17.37 -8.82 -7.70
CA LYS A 847 -18.30 -9.09 -6.59
C LYS A 847 -19.13 -7.84 -6.33
N VAL A 848 -20.43 -8.02 -6.21
CA VAL A 848 -21.36 -6.95 -5.87
C VAL A 848 -22.29 -7.39 -4.75
N ILE A 849 -22.41 -6.55 -3.73
CA ILE A 849 -23.44 -6.62 -2.69
C ILE A 849 -24.63 -5.81 -3.16
N VAL A 850 -25.74 -6.50 -3.38
CA VAL A 850 -27.02 -5.93 -3.77
C VAL A 850 -27.89 -5.81 -2.52
N PRO A 851 -28.19 -4.57 -2.07
CA PRO A 851 -29.24 -4.33 -1.11
C PRO A 851 -30.60 -4.73 -1.73
N TYR A 852 -31.38 -5.51 -1.00
CA TYR A 852 -32.78 -5.77 -1.31
C TYR A 852 -33.67 -5.31 -0.15
N ARG A 853 -34.89 -4.84 -0.47
CA ARG A 853 -35.89 -4.44 0.52
C ARG A 853 -37.14 -5.27 0.37
N LEU A 854 -37.74 -5.58 1.52
CA LEU A 854 -39.02 -6.25 1.62
C LEU A 854 -40.10 -5.20 1.92
N THR A 855 -41.14 -5.13 1.09
CA THR A 855 -42.36 -4.37 1.43
C THR A 855 -43.44 -5.36 1.80
N CYS A 856 -43.99 -5.26 3.00
CA CYS A 856 -44.98 -6.22 3.51
C CYS A 856 -46.22 -5.52 4.09
N ARG A 857 -47.37 -6.20 4.00
CA ARG A 857 -48.65 -5.79 4.58
C ARG A 857 -49.16 -6.90 5.49
N ALA A 858 -49.45 -6.57 6.75
CA ALA A 858 -50.02 -7.51 7.73
C ALA A 858 -51.51 -7.21 7.95
N GLY A 859 -52.39 -8.12 7.54
CA GLY A 859 -53.85 -7.86 7.53
C GLY A 859 -54.21 -6.59 6.75
N ASP A 860 -54.99 -5.71 7.37
CA ASP A 860 -55.42 -4.42 6.79
C ASP A 860 -54.50 -3.23 7.13
N ALA A 861 -53.34 -3.48 7.73
CA ALA A 861 -52.39 -2.41 8.05
C ALA A 861 -51.80 -1.76 6.78
N ALA A 862 -51.23 -0.55 6.94
CA ALA A 862 -50.47 0.09 5.86
C ALA A 862 -49.23 -0.74 5.48
N PRO A 863 -48.82 -0.78 4.19
CA PRO A 863 -47.58 -1.43 3.79
C PRO A 863 -46.36 -0.79 4.46
N VAL A 864 -45.44 -1.63 4.94
CA VAL A 864 -44.17 -1.20 5.54
C VAL A 864 -43.02 -1.73 4.70
N THR A 865 -42.12 -0.84 4.29
CA THR A 865 -40.86 -1.21 3.64
C THR A 865 -39.77 -1.34 4.70
N ALA A 866 -39.21 -2.55 4.79
CA ALA A 866 -38.12 -2.85 5.71
C ALA A 866 -36.80 -2.23 5.25
N ALA A 867 -35.89 -2.03 6.21
CA ALA A 867 -34.50 -1.69 5.97
C ALA A 867 -33.83 -2.73 5.06
N ALA A 868 -32.84 -2.29 4.27
CA ALA A 868 -32.26 -3.15 3.25
C ALA A 868 -31.41 -4.28 3.87
N LEU A 869 -31.45 -5.44 3.23
CA LEU A 869 -30.66 -6.64 3.54
C LEU A 869 -29.76 -6.98 2.34
N PRO A 870 -28.59 -7.61 2.55
CA PRO A 870 -27.65 -7.89 1.47
C PRO A 870 -27.92 -9.23 0.77
N ILE A 871 -27.65 -9.28 -0.54
CA ILE A 871 -27.36 -10.51 -1.30
C ILE A 871 -26.08 -10.29 -2.12
N THR A 872 -25.24 -11.32 -2.24
CA THR A 872 -23.99 -11.24 -3.01
C THR A 872 -24.19 -11.79 -4.42
N LEU A 873 -23.74 -11.05 -5.42
CA LEU A 873 -23.62 -11.45 -6.81
C LEU A 873 -22.14 -11.46 -7.21
N THR A 874 -21.74 -12.40 -8.07
CA THR A 874 -20.47 -12.33 -8.81
C THR A 874 -20.76 -12.32 -10.30
N ILE A 875 -20.09 -11.44 -11.04
CA ILE A 875 -20.22 -11.30 -12.49
C ILE A 875 -18.84 -11.61 -13.08
N ALA A 876 -18.78 -12.62 -13.95
CA ALA A 876 -17.54 -13.30 -14.36
C ALA A 876 -16.83 -14.00 -13.18
N PRO A 877 -15.75 -14.76 -13.42
CA PRO A 877 -14.95 -15.35 -12.34
C PRO A 877 -14.33 -14.28 -11.44
N VAL A 878 -14.56 -14.41 -10.14
CA VAL A 878 -14.00 -13.51 -9.12
C VAL A 878 -13.24 -14.32 -8.08
N LEU A 879 -12.04 -13.87 -7.74
CA LEU A 879 -11.22 -14.46 -6.68
C LEU A 879 -11.42 -13.68 -5.36
N HIS A 880 -11.51 -14.43 -4.27
CA HIS A 880 -11.68 -13.93 -2.90
C HIS A 880 -10.63 -14.50 -1.96
N PHE A 881 -10.14 -13.66 -1.06
CA PHE A 881 -9.33 -14.08 0.07
C PHE A 881 -10.24 -14.59 1.17
N VAL A 882 -10.05 -15.86 1.58
CA VAL A 882 -10.85 -16.47 2.65
C VAL A 882 -9.92 -16.89 3.77
N TYR A 883 -9.86 -16.05 4.81
CA TYR A 883 -9.12 -16.34 6.03
C TYR A 883 -9.98 -17.19 6.96
N GLN A 884 -9.45 -18.34 7.37
CA GLN A 884 -10.12 -19.29 8.22
C GLN A 884 -9.11 -19.80 9.24
N HIS A 885 -9.53 -19.94 10.49
CA HIS A 885 -8.76 -20.63 11.52
C HIS A 885 -9.69 -21.60 12.24
N PRO A 886 -9.27 -22.85 12.52
CA PRO A 886 -7.94 -23.44 12.30
C PRO A 886 -7.72 -24.06 10.91
N LYS A 887 -8.63 -23.86 9.95
CA LYS A 887 -8.48 -24.35 8.57
C LYS A 887 -7.36 -23.58 7.83
N ALA A 888 -6.89 -24.10 6.70
CA ALA A 888 -5.95 -23.38 5.86
C ALA A 888 -6.62 -22.18 5.18
N ASN A 889 -5.87 -21.09 5.00
CA ASN A 889 -6.34 -19.94 4.24
C ASN A 889 -6.34 -20.27 2.74
N VAL A 890 -7.40 -19.85 2.04
CA VAL A 890 -7.62 -20.22 0.64
C VAL A 890 -8.03 -19.04 -0.21
N TYR A 891 -7.58 -19.04 -1.47
CA TYR A 891 -8.23 -18.29 -2.53
C TYR A 891 -9.48 -19.06 -2.96
N GLN A 892 -10.66 -18.49 -2.74
CA GLN A 892 -11.89 -19.02 -3.32
C GLN A 892 -12.19 -18.27 -4.60
N ILE A 893 -12.42 -18.99 -5.70
CA ILE A 893 -12.86 -18.41 -6.96
C ILE A 893 -14.29 -18.86 -7.21
N ASP A 894 -15.18 -17.89 -7.31
CA ASP A 894 -16.59 -18.09 -7.64
C ASP A 894 -16.79 -17.78 -9.12
N ALA A 895 -16.78 -18.83 -9.94
CA ALA A 895 -16.99 -18.75 -11.38
C ALA A 895 -18.44 -19.14 -11.74
N PRO A 896 -18.98 -18.65 -12.85
CA PRO A 896 -20.34 -18.95 -13.30
C PRO A 896 -20.72 -20.43 -13.26
N ARG A 897 -19.79 -21.35 -13.60
CA ARG A 897 -20.05 -22.81 -13.67
C ARG A 897 -19.34 -23.66 -12.63
N TYR A 898 -18.57 -23.06 -11.72
CA TYR A 898 -17.83 -23.82 -10.72
C TYR A 898 -17.38 -22.93 -9.55
N THR A 899 -17.11 -23.56 -8.41
CA THR A 899 -16.30 -22.95 -7.35
C THR A 899 -15.04 -23.77 -7.15
N ILE A 900 -13.91 -23.10 -7.06
CA ILE A 900 -12.60 -23.71 -6.87
C ILE A 900 -11.88 -23.05 -5.70
N ARG A 901 -11.09 -23.82 -4.94
CA ARG A 901 -10.23 -23.27 -3.90
C ARG A 901 -8.78 -23.67 -4.08
N HIS A 902 -7.92 -22.67 -4.10
CA HIS A 902 -6.47 -22.82 -4.06
C HIS A 902 -5.97 -22.52 -2.65
N ASP A 903 -5.07 -23.34 -2.11
CA ASP A 903 -4.36 -22.92 -0.90
C ASP A 903 -3.49 -21.69 -1.20
N MET A 904 -3.41 -20.76 -0.24
CA MET A 904 -2.69 -19.51 -0.45
C MET A 904 -1.16 -19.68 -0.45
N PHE A 905 -0.67 -20.80 0.10
CA PHE A 905 0.76 -21.02 0.29
C PHE A 905 1.43 -21.50 -1.00
N HIS A 906 0.94 -22.60 -1.57
CA HIS A 906 1.45 -23.23 -2.79
C HIS A 906 0.74 -22.73 -4.04
N GLY A 907 -0.54 -22.34 -3.90
CA GLY A 907 -1.43 -22.14 -5.05
C GLY A 907 -1.93 -23.46 -5.64
N LEU A 908 -1.90 -24.57 -4.88
CA LEU A 908 -2.50 -25.84 -5.31
C LEU A 908 -4.03 -25.78 -5.19
N CYS A 909 -4.73 -26.16 -6.24
CA CYS A 909 -6.18 -26.40 -6.16
C CYS A 909 -6.44 -27.69 -5.38
N ARG A 910 -7.17 -27.61 -4.27
CA ARG A 910 -7.55 -28.77 -3.43
C ARG A 910 -9.05 -28.95 -3.28
N TYR A 911 -9.84 -28.10 -3.93
CA TYR A 911 -11.30 -28.18 -3.92
C TYR A 911 -11.83 -27.71 -5.26
N LEU A 912 -12.71 -28.50 -5.86
CA LEU A 912 -13.44 -28.13 -7.08
C LEU A 912 -14.87 -28.65 -6.97
N ALA A 913 -15.84 -27.76 -7.15
CA ALA A 913 -17.26 -28.08 -7.23
C ALA A 913 -17.86 -27.59 -8.55
N ASP A 914 -18.84 -28.33 -9.07
CA ASP A 914 -19.55 -27.97 -10.30
C ASP A 914 -20.59 -26.86 -10.08
N ASP A 915 -21.38 -26.54 -11.11
CA ASP A 915 -22.35 -25.43 -11.11
C ASP A 915 -23.51 -25.63 -10.11
N ASP A 916 -23.77 -26.89 -9.73
CA ASP A 916 -24.76 -27.27 -8.72
C ASP A 916 -24.15 -27.32 -7.30
N ASP A 917 -22.92 -26.81 -7.13
CA ASP A 917 -22.12 -26.87 -5.91
C ASP A 917 -21.81 -28.29 -5.44
N THR A 918 -21.90 -29.29 -6.34
CA THR A 918 -21.51 -30.67 -6.03
C THR A 918 -19.99 -30.79 -6.09
N VAL A 919 -19.39 -31.21 -4.98
CA VAL A 919 -17.94 -31.35 -4.85
C VAL A 919 -17.43 -32.52 -5.70
N ARG A 920 -16.43 -32.27 -6.53
CA ARG A 920 -15.77 -33.23 -7.43
C ARG A 920 -14.33 -33.54 -7.04
N LEU A 921 -13.70 -32.62 -6.32
CA LEU A 921 -12.35 -32.76 -5.78
C LEU A 921 -12.35 -32.18 -4.37
N ASP A 922 -11.82 -32.92 -3.39
CA ASP A 922 -11.65 -32.44 -2.02
C ASP A 922 -10.37 -33.03 -1.40
N GLY A 923 -9.46 -32.17 -0.96
CA GLY A 923 -8.20 -32.52 -0.29
C GLY A 923 -7.05 -32.91 -1.21
N THR A 924 -7.30 -33.56 -2.34
CA THR A 924 -6.27 -33.95 -3.32
C THR A 924 -5.98 -32.82 -4.31
N PRO A 925 -4.70 -32.60 -4.72
CA PRO A 925 -4.38 -31.56 -5.66
C PRO A 925 -4.94 -31.87 -7.06
N LEU A 926 -5.52 -30.87 -7.73
CA LEU A 926 -5.97 -30.96 -9.12
C LEU A 926 -4.83 -31.38 -10.06
N PHE A 927 -3.64 -30.83 -9.82
CA PHE A 927 -2.43 -31.23 -10.52
C PHE A 927 -1.19 -31.05 -9.63
N THR A 928 -0.14 -31.79 -9.98
CA THR A 928 1.24 -31.60 -9.52
C THR A 928 2.15 -31.51 -10.74
N PHE A 929 3.37 -30.99 -10.59
CA PHE A 929 4.32 -31.02 -11.70
C PHE A 929 5.78 -31.13 -11.26
N ARG A 930 6.61 -31.57 -12.20
CA ARG A 930 8.05 -31.78 -12.03
C ARG A 930 8.83 -31.29 -13.25
N SER A 931 10.12 -31.08 -13.06
CA SER A 931 11.09 -31.04 -14.16
C SER A 931 11.56 -32.46 -14.49
N GLU A 932 12.48 -32.60 -15.44
CA GLU A 932 13.15 -33.88 -15.68
C GLU A 932 13.84 -34.41 -14.42
N LYS A 933 14.45 -33.52 -13.63
CA LYS A 933 15.39 -33.87 -12.54
C LYS A 933 14.75 -33.93 -11.16
N GLU A 934 13.71 -33.13 -10.92
CA GLU A 934 13.17 -32.90 -9.57
C GLU A 934 11.67 -32.60 -9.58
N GLU A 935 10.97 -33.06 -8.54
CA GLU A 935 9.60 -32.62 -8.25
C GLU A 935 9.58 -31.14 -7.87
N MET A 936 8.63 -30.39 -8.41
CA MET A 936 8.54 -28.96 -8.17
C MET A 936 7.35 -28.65 -7.28
N LEU A 937 6.14 -28.86 -7.80
CA LEU A 937 4.90 -28.52 -7.10
C LEU A 937 4.15 -29.78 -6.66
N HIS A 938 4.06 -29.96 -5.36
CA HIS A 938 3.35 -31.04 -4.69
C HIS A 938 2.92 -30.59 -3.28
N THR A 939 2.16 -31.42 -2.56
CA THR A 939 1.61 -31.05 -1.23
C THR A 939 2.66 -30.78 -0.16
N GLY A 940 3.91 -31.22 -0.36
CA GLY A 940 5.05 -31.03 0.53
C GLY A 940 6.02 -29.91 0.10
N THR A 941 5.70 -29.15 -0.95
CA THR A 941 6.53 -28.04 -1.41
C THR A 941 6.75 -27.04 -0.27
N SER A 942 7.99 -26.64 0.01
CA SER A 942 8.30 -25.80 1.18
C SER A 942 8.57 -24.33 0.84
N HIS A 943 8.85 -24.04 -0.43
CA HIS A 943 9.15 -22.69 -0.91
C HIS A 943 8.34 -22.37 -2.16
N ALA A 944 7.25 -21.65 -1.95
CA ALA A 944 6.35 -21.18 -2.98
C ALA A 944 5.81 -19.79 -2.61
N PHE A 945 5.40 -19.04 -3.63
CA PHE A 945 4.77 -17.74 -3.47
C PHE A 945 3.64 -17.58 -4.49
N THR A 946 2.60 -16.85 -4.11
CA THR A 946 1.40 -16.64 -4.94
C THR A 946 1.08 -15.15 -5.09
N TRP A 947 0.69 -14.74 -6.30
CA TRP A 947 0.18 -13.42 -6.63
C TRP A 947 -1.19 -13.56 -7.31
N PRO A 948 -2.29 -13.30 -6.58
CA PRO A 948 -3.64 -13.39 -7.11
C PRO A 948 -4.10 -12.05 -7.71
N ASP A 949 -4.98 -12.13 -8.72
CA ASP A 949 -5.82 -11.03 -9.18
C ASP A 949 -7.29 -11.34 -8.88
N GLU A 950 -8.02 -10.39 -8.29
CA GLU A 950 -9.44 -10.57 -7.96
C GLU A 950 -10.33 -10.61 -9.21
N VAL A 951 -10.14 -9.67 -10.15
CA VAL A 951 -10.98 -9.47 -11.35
C VAL A 951 -10.15 -8.92 -12.52
N PRO A 952 -10.10 -9.60 -13.68
CA PRO A 952 -10.53 -10.99 -13.88
C PRO A 952 -9.73 -11.92 -12.98
N ALA A 953 -10.38 -12.95 -12.44
CA ALA A 953 -9.72 -13.86 -11.53
C ALA A 953 -8.52 -14.55 -12.20
N SER A 954 -7.36 -14.45 -11.55
CA SER A 954 -6.09 -14.97 -12.04
C SER A 954 -5.17 -15.31 -10.86
N LEU A 955 -4.27 -16.27 -11.05
CA LEU A 955 -3.27 -16.65 -10.05
C LEU A 955 -1.94 -16.93 -10.74
N ALA A 956 -0.93 -16.11 -10.44
CA ALA A 956 0.46 -16.45 -10.72
C ALA A 956 1.07 -17.11 -9.48
N ALA A 957 1.81 -18.19 -9.66
CA ALA A 957 2.47 -18.89 -8.56
C ALA A 957 3.89 -19.30 -8.97
N HIS A 958 4.81 -19.25 -8.01
CA HIS A 958 6.22 -19.54 -8.19
C HIS A 958 6.66 -20.62 -7.23
N VAL A 959 7.62 -21.43 -7.68
CA VAL A 959 8.19 -22.54 -6.92
C VAL A 959 9.73 -22.51 -6.99
N TYR A 960 10.38 -22.58 -5.82
CA TYR A 960 11.85 -22.71 -5.61
C TYR A 960 12.77 -21.71 -6.33
N ASP A 961 12.25 -20.59 -6.82
CA ASP A 961 12.94 -19.64 -7.70
C ASP A 961 13.36 -20.22 -9.05
N ARG A 962 12.67 -21.29 -9.48
CA ARG A 962 13.03 -22.09 -10.66
C ARG A 962 11.99 -22.00 -11.76
N CYS A 963 10.73 -21.83 -11.39
CA CYS A 963 9.65 -21.63 -12.34
C CYS A 963 8.51 -20.81 -11.75
N ARG A 964 7.72 -20.27 -12.66
CA ARG A 964 6.44 -19.63 -12.38
C ARG A 964 5.41 -20.19 -13.35
N TYR A 965 4.20 -20.40 -12.86
CA TYR A 965 3.04 -20.82 -13.65
C TYR A 965 1.88 -19.88 -13.40
N HIS A 966 0.99 -19.81 -14.40
CA HIS A 966 -0.19 -18.97 -14.39
C HIS A 966 -1.43 -19.84 -14.48
N VAL A 967 -2.42 -19.54 -13.64
CA VAL A 967 -3.77 -20.11 -13.68
C VAL A 967 -4.73 -18.99 -14.02
N ARG A 968 -5.45 -19.13 -15.13
CA ARG A 968 -6.52 -18.22 -15.54
C ARG A 968 -7.87 -18.88 -15.34
N PHE A 969 -8.79 -18.15 -14.72
CA PHE A 969 -10.14 -18.64 -14.45
C PHE A 969 -11.11 -18.02 -15.46
N GLY A 970 -11.66 -18.85 -16.35
CA GLY A 970 -12.75 -18.52 -17.26
C GLY A 970 -14.10 -18.94 -16.69
N ALA A 971 -15.19 -18.61 -17.39
CA ALA A 971 -16.55 -18.85 -16.90
C ALA A 971 -16.86 -20.33 -16.61
N ASP A 972 -16.30 -21.22 -17.44
CA ASP A 972 -16.54 -22.66 -17.48
C ASP A 972 -15.24 -23.49 -17.48
N ARG A 973 -14.06 -22.84 -17.41
CA ARG A 973 -12.74 -23.46 -17.55
C ARG A 973 -11.66 -22.79 -16.72
N ILE A 974 -10.64 -23.57 -16.40
CA ILE A 974 -9.40 -23.18 -15.73
C ILE A 974 -8.27 -23.50 -16.69
N THR A 975 -7.43 -22.52 -17.02
CA THR A 975 -6.31 -22.69 -17.95
C THR A 975 -4.98 -22.52 -17.22
N VAL A 976 -4.08 -23.48 -17.38
CA VAL A 976 -2.75 -23.51 -16.74
C VAL A 976 -1.66 -23.45 -17.81
N ARG A 977 -0.65 -22.61 -17.58
CA ARG A 977 0.56 -22.50 -18.43
C ARG A 977 1.79 -22.11 -17.62
N MET A 978 2.97 -22.34 -18.16
CA MET A 978 4.23 -21.84 -17.58
C MET A 978 4.52 -20.40 -18.01
N ASP A 979 5.28 -19.67 -17.20
CA ASP A 979 5.81 -18.34 -17.54
C ASP A 979 7.16 -18.50 -18.25
N ALA A 980 7.17 -18.29 -19.57
CA ALA A 980 8.37 -18.39 -20.40
C ALA A 980 9.46 -17.37 -20.00
N GLY A 981 9.11 -16.26 -19.33
CA GLY A 981 10.05 -15.28 -18.83
C GLY A 981 10.75 -15.70 -17.54
N TRP A 982 10.31 -16.79 -16.91
CA TRP A 982 10.71 -17.18 -15.56
C TRP A 982 11.13 -18.64 -15.42
N ALA A 983 10.53 -19.54 -16.21
CA ALA A 983 10.89 -20.96 -16.21
C ALA A 983 12.36 -21.16 -16.61
N GLN A 984 13.08 -21.98 -15.83
CA GLN A 984 14.48 -22.31 -16.06
C GLN A 984 14.70 -23.69 -16.71
N PHE A 985 13.62 -24.38 -17.07
CA PHE A 985 13.64 -25.71 -17.68
C PHE A 985 12.50 -25.85 -18.67
N ASP A 986 12.66 -26.81 -19.58
CA ASP A 986 11.70 -27.16 -20.62
C ASP A 986 11.88 -28.64 -20.98
N PRO A 987 10.82 -29.47 -21.04
CA PRO A 987 9.41 -29.17 -20.74
C PRO A 987 9.07 -29.29 -19.24
N THR A 988 7.83 -28.94 -18.88
CA THR A 988 7.26 -29.21 -17.54
C THR A 988 6.35 -30.42 -17.62
N TYR A 989 6.54 -31.40 -16.73
CA TYR A 989 5.75 -32.63 -16.69
C TYR A 989 4.66 -32.54 -15.62
N PHE A 990 3.39 -32.56 -16.04
CA PHE A 990 2.21 -32.48 -15.20
C PHE A 990 1.65 -33.87 -14.88
N THR A 991 1.08 -34.00 -13.68
CA THR A 991 0.27 -35.16 -13.26
C THR A 991 -1.06 -34.66 -12.70
N VAL A 992 -2.16 -35.18 -13.22
CA VAL A 992 -3.54 -34.99 -12.73
C VAL A 992 -3.96 -36.29 -12.05
N PRO A 993 -3.93 -36.38 -10.69
CA PRO A 993 -3.99 -37.67 -9.97
C PRO A 993 -5.29 -38.48 -10.08
N GLY A 994 -6.35 -37.97 -10.72
CA GLY A 994 -7.56 -38.75 -10.99
C GLY A 994 -8.48 -39.05 -9.80
N LYS A 995 -8.23 -38.52 -8.59
CA LYS A 995 -9.01 -38.80 -7.37
C LYS A 995 -10.29 -37.95 -7.27
N TRP A 996 -11.28 -38.30 -8.09
CA TRP A 996 -12.54 -37.56 -8.21
C TRP A 996 -13.67 -38.15 -7.36
N LEU A 997 -14.55 -37.27 -6.87
CA LEU A 997 -15.80 -37.64 -6.20
C LEU A 997 -16.94 -37.76 -7.21
N SER A 998 -17.59 -38.92 -7.24
CA SER A 998 -18.75 -39.20 -8.09
C SER A 998 -20.00 -39.44 -7.24
N PRO A 999 -21.20 -39.01 -7.66
CA PRO A 999 -22.43 -39.27 -6.93
C PRO A 999 -22.79 -40.76 -6.95
N GLU A 1000 -22.60 -41.39 -8.12
CA GLU A 1000 -22.85 -42.81 -8.35
C GLU A 1000 -21.67 -43.40 -9.12
N GLY A 1001 -21.26 -44.63 -8.79
CA GLY A 1001 -20.22 -45.38 -9.51
C GLY A 1001 -18.83 -44.73 -9.56
N ALA A 1002 -17.92 -45.38 -10.29
CA ALA A 1002 -16.58 -44.84 -10.56
C ALA A 1002 -16.61 -43.92 -11.80
N PRO A 1003 -15.88 -42.78 -11.80
CA PRO A 1003 -15.70 -41.98 -12.99
C PRO A 1003 -14.96 -42.75 -14.10
N ALA A 1004 -15.29 -42.46 -15.36
CA ALA A 1004 -14.66 -43.08 -16.53
C ALA A 1004 -14.52 -42.09 -17.69
N TRP A 1005 -13.57 -42.35 -18.60
CA TRP A 1005 -13.43 -41.54 -19.82
C TRP A 1005 -14.59 -41.83 -20.76
N ALA A 1006 -15.40 -40.82 -21.04
CA ALA A 1006 -16.51 -40.91 -21.98
C ALA A 1006 -16.04 -40.69 -23.42
N ARG A 1007 -15.01 -39.85 -23.60
CA ARG A 1007 -14.52 -39.44 -24.92
C ARG A 1007 -13.08 -38.97 -24.85
N VAL A 1008 -12.24 -39.33 -25.82
CA VAL A 1008 -10.87 -38.82 -25.97
C VAL A 1008 -10.64 -38.49 -27.44
N ILE A 1009 -10.21 -37.25 -27.72
CA ILE A 1009 -9.97 -36.74 -29.07
C ILE A 1009 -8.47 -36.57 -29.25
N ALA A 1010 -7.91 -37.26 -30.25
CA ALA A 1010 -6.51 -37.18 -30.63
C ALA A 1010 -6.31 -36.56 -32.00
N VAL A 1011 -5.08 -36.19 -32.34
CA VAL A 1011 -4.66 -35.81 -33.70
C VAL A 1011 -3.73 -36.87 -34.28
N ASP A 1012 -3.96 -37.21 -35.54
CA ASP A 1012 -3.08 -38.09 -36.32
C ASP A 1012 -1.82 -37.37 -36.82
N ALA A 1013 -1.01 -38.07 -37.62
CA ALA A 1013 0.25 -37.55 -38.16
C ALA A 1013 0.05 -36.36 -39.12
N ASP A 1014 -1.14 -36.24 -39.74
CA ASP A 1014 -1.51 -35.17 -40.65
C ASP A 1014 -2.19 -34.00 -39.93
N GLY A 1015 -2.35 -34.09 -38.59
CA GLY A 1015 -2.97 -33.07 -37.75
C GLY A 1015 -4.50 -33.10 -37.77
N LYS A 1016 -5.12 -34.17 -38.30
CA LYS A 1016 -6.57 -34.34 -38.34
C LYS A 1016 -7.07 -34.95 -37.02
N GLU A 1017 -8.16 -34.41 -36.50
CA GLU A 1017 -8.76 -34.89 -35.26
C GLU A 1017 -9.55 -36.19 -35.46
N MET A 1018 -9.45 -37.10 -34.49
CA MET A 1018 -10.18 -38.36 -34.44
C MET A 1018 -10.49 -38.80 -33.00
N GLU A 1019 -11.51 -39.63 -32.84
CA GLU A 1019 -11.76 -40.33 -31.58
C GLU A 1019 -10.64 -41.33 -31.29
N ALA A 1020 -10.29 -41.47 -30.02
CA ALA A 1020 -9.28 -42.37 -29.54
C ALA A 1020 -9.70 -43.04 -28.23
N GLU A 1021 -9.10 -44.19 -27.95
CA GLU A 1021 -9.20 -44.85 -26.64
C GLU A 1021 -8.10 -44.34 -25.70
N PRO A 1022 -8.34 -44.32 -24.37
CA PRO A 1022 -7.28 -44.09 -23.39
C PRO A 1022 -6.10 -45.05 -23.62
N GLY A 1023 -4.88 -44.50 -23.69
CA GLY A 1023 -3.66 -45.27 -23.95
C GLY A 1023 -3.16 -45.26 -25.40
N THR A 1024 -3.83 -44.55 -26.31
CA THR A 1024 -3.28 -44.26 -27.65
C THR A 1024 -1.92 -43.55 -27.57
N LYS A 1025 -1.05 -43.78 -28.55
CA LYS A 1025 0.23 -43.05 -28.68
C LYS A 1025 0.11 -41.70 -29.41
N LEU A 1026 -1.10 -41.36 -29.86
CA LEU A 1026 -1.38 -40.09 -30.54
C LEU A 1026 -1.38 -38.92 -29.56
N LYS A 1027 -1.23 -37.70 -30.09
CA LYS A 1027 -1.34 -36.48 -29.28
C LYS A 1027 -2.81 -36.18 -29.02
N ILE A 1028 -3.17 -35.93 -27.77
CA ILE A 1028 -4.53 -35.65 -27.34
C ILE A 1028 -4.80 -34.14 -27.43
N THR A 1029 -5.92 -33.79 -28.06
CA THR A 1029 -6.43 -32.42 -28.09
C THR A 1029 -7.42 -32.16 -26.96
N ALA A 1030 -8.27 -33.13 -26.65
CA ALA A 1030 -9.28 -33.01 -25.60
C ALA A 1030 -9.74 -34.37 -25.04
N ALA A 1031 -10.31 -34.37 -23.84
CA ALA A 1031 -10.90 -35.55 -23.21
C ALA A 1031 -12.09 -35.15 -22.32
N GLU A 1032 -13.10 -36.02 -22.22
CA GLU A 1032 -14.28 -35.88 -21.37
C GLU A 1032 -14.35 -37.04 -20.37
N LEU A 1033 -14.42 -36.71 -19.09
CA LEU A 1033 -14.57 -37.64 -17.98
C LEU A 1033 -16.01 -37.56 -17.44
N THR A 1034 -16.72 -38.69 -17.45
CA THR A 1034 -18.09 -38.79 -16.93
C THR A 1034 -18.11 -39.13 -15.44
N PHE A 1035 -19.10 -38.59 -14.74
CA PHE A 1035 -19.47 -38.94 -13.37
C PHE A 1035 -20.89 -39.52 -13.39
N PRO A 1036 -21.07 -40.83 -13.18
CA PRO A 1036 -22.42 -41.42 -13.23
C PRO A 1036 -23.38 -40.73 -12.23
N GLY A 1037 -24.60 -40.45 -12.68
CA GLY A 1037 -25.60 -39.71 -11.91
C GLY A 1037 -25.39 -38.19 -11.83
N ALA A 1038 -24.31 -37.64 -12.40
CA ALA A 1038 -24.06 -36.20 -12.42
C ALA A 1038 -24.66 -35.50 -13.64
N ARG A 1039 -25.01 -34.21 -13.45
CA ARG A 1039 -25.42 -33.31 -14.56
C ARG A 1039 -24.25 -32.73 -15.35
N TRP A 1040 -23.05 -32.76 -14.78
CA TRP A 1040 -21.85 -32.13 -15.31
C TRP A 1040 -20.73 -33.16 -15.42
N HIS A 1041 -20.07 -33.18 -16.58
CA HIS A 1041 -18.85 -33.95 -16.85
C HIS A 1041 -17.63 -33.03 -16.75
N LEU A 1042 -16.45 -33.60 -16.56
CA LEU A 1042 -15.19 -32.86 -16.52
C LEU A 1042 -14.50 -32.93 -17.89
N ALA A 1043 -14.23 -31.79 -18.49
CA ALA A 1043 -13.56 -31.67 -19.78
C ALA A 1043 -12.11 -31.22 -19.60
N PHE A 1044 -11.23 -31.75 -20.45
CA PHE A 1044 -9.83 -31.36 -20.57
C PHE A 1044 -9.52 -30.97 -22.01
N ALA A 1045 -8.62 -30.00 -22.19
CA ALA A 1045 -8.11 -29.69 -23.52
C ALA A 1045 -6.68 -29.14 -23.50
N PHE A 1046 -5.93 -29.42 -24.55
CA PHE A 1046 -4.51 -29.11 -24.68
C PHE A 1046 -4.26 -28.15 -25.84
N THR A 1047 -3.27 -27.24 -25.69
CA THR A 1047 -2.88 -26.27 -26.73
C THR A 1047 -1.36 -26.09 -26.71
N PRO A 1048 -0.63 -26.59 -27.72
CA PRO A 1048 -1.07 -27.51 -28.79
C PRO A 1048 -1.45 -28.91 -28.22
N PRO A 1049 -1.95 -29.84 -29.06
CA PRO A 1049 -2.18 -31.22 -28.65
C PRO A 1049 -0.93 -31.87 -28.05
N GLN A 1050 -1.09 -32.62 -26.96
CA GLN A 1050 0.04 -33.18 -26.18
C GLN A 1050 0.00 -34.71 -26.12
N PRO A 1051 1.14 -35.42 -26.04
CA PRO A 1051 1.15 -36.82 -25.63
C PRO A 1051 0.63 -36.94 -24.19
N VAL A 1052 -0.41 -37.75 -23.98
CA VAL A 1052 -1.02 -37.96 -22.65
C VAL A 1052 -1.04 -39.45 -22.34
N ALA A 1053 -0.47 -39.82 -21.20
CA ALA A 1053 -0.59 -41.16 -20.64
C ALA A 1053 -1.77 -41.19 -19.66
N PHE A 1054 -2.61 -42.23 -19.77
CA PHE A 1054 -3.76 -42.46 -18.90
C PHE A 1054 -3.52 -43.69 -18.01
N ASP A 1055 -3.82 -43.58 -16.72
CA ASP A 1055 -3.85 -44.69 -15.77
C ASP A 1055 -5.14 -44.62 -14.94
N GLY A 1056 -6.15 -45.39 -15.36
CA GLY A 1056 -7.53 -45.16 -14.91
C GLY A 1056 -7.99 -43.75 -15.25
N THR A 1057 -8.30 -42.94 -14.24
CA THR A 1057 -8.69 -41.52 -14.36
C THR A 1057 -7.52 -40.55 -14.14
N GLU A 1058 -6.32 -41.05 -13.86
CA GLU A 1058 -5.09 -40.25 -13.77
C GLU A 1058 -4.59 -39.92 -15.18
N MET A 1059 -4.04 -38.71 -15.34
CA MET A 1059 -3.34 -38.29 -16.56
C MET A 1059 -1.93 -37.78 -16.27
N ARG A 1060 -0.99 -38.10 -17.15
CA ARG A 1060 0.37 -37.55 -17.17
C ARG A 1060 0.72 -37.03 -18.56
N PHE A 1061 1.28 -35.83 -18.63
CA PHE A 1061 1.64 -35.16 -19.89
C PHE A 1061 2.73 -34.12 -19.66
N ALA A 1062 3.32 -33.62 -20.74
CA ALA A 1062 4.28 -32.52 -20.69
C ALA A 1062 3.79 -31.34 -21.53
N ILE A 1063 4.16 -30.12 -21.15
CA ILE A 1063 3.95 -28.92 -21.96
C ILE A 1063 5.25 -28.14 -22.11
N GLY A 1064 5.42 -27.44 -23.24
CA GLY A 1064 6.52 -26.52 -23.48
C GLY A 1064 6.46 -25.32 -22.53
N SER A 1065 7.45 -25.22 -21.64
CA SER A 1065 7.55 -24.17 -20.63
C SER A 1065 7.89 -22.80 -21.22
N LEU A 1066 8.54 -22.80 -22.39
CA LEU A 1066 9.01 -21.60 -23.08
C LEU A 1066 8.19 -21.24 -24.33
N ASN A 1067 7.24 -22.10 -24.72
CA ASN A 1067 6.53 -22.01 -26.01
C ASN A 1067 5.11 -21.43 -25.89
N GLY A 1068 4.67 -21.12 -24.67
CA GLY A 1068 3.31 -20.67 -24.41
C GLY A 1068 2.27 -21.78 -24.42
N ASP A 1069 2.71 -23.05 -24.43
CA ASP A 1069 1.84 -24.21 -24.31
C ASP A 1069 0.98 -24.11 -23.04
N ALA A 1070 -0.26 -24.58 -23.14
CA ALA A 1070 -1.24 -24.53 -22.07
C ALA A 1070 -2.17 -25.75 -22.11
N TRP A 1071 -2.77 -26.05 -20.96
CA TRP A 1071 -3.85 -27.01 -20.86
C TRP A 1071 -4.99 -26.41 -20.05
N SER A 1072 -6.21 -26.92 -20.25
CA SER A 1072 -7.40 -26.44 -19.56
C SER A 1072 -8.23 -27.58 -19.01
N VAL A 1073 -8.93 -27.32 -17.92
CA VAL A 1073 -9.92 -28.22 -17.29
C VAL A 1073 -11.17 -27.43 -16.93
N GLY A 1074 -12.35 -28.02 -17.05
CA GLY A 1074 -13.62 -27.35 -16.73
C GLY A 1074 -14.82 -28.28 -16.80
N PHE A 1075 -16.01 -27.72 -16.68
CA PHE A 1075 -17.25 -28.51 -16.69
C PHE A 1075 -18.02 -28.30 -18.00
N CYS A 1076 -18.47 -29.40 -18.59
CA CYS A 1076 -19.40 -29.41 -19.71
C CYS A 1076 -20.60 -30.31 -19.37
N LYS A 1077 -21.70 -30.16 -20.11
CA LYS A 1077 -22.77 -31.16 -20.05
C LYS A 1077 -22.36 -32.41 -20.84
N PRO A 1078 -22.97 -33.57 -20.57
CA PRO A 1078 -22.73 -34.79 -21.33
C PRO A 1078 -22.83 -34.57 -22.84
N GLY A 1079 -21.77 -34.90 -23.59
CA GLY A 1079 -21.72 -34.76 -25.05
C GLY A 1079 -21.40 -33.35 -25.57
N GLU A 1080 -21.20 -32.35 -24.70
CA GLU A 1080 -20.89 -30.97 -25.09
C GLU A 1080 -19.38 -30.65 -25.12
N LEU A 1081 -18.48 -31.66 -25.09
CA LEU A 1081 -17.02 -31.46 -25.12
C LEU A 1081 -16.55 -30.57 -26.28
N ASP A 1082 -17.09 -30.78 -27.48
CA ASP A 1082 -16.69 -30.01 -28.67
C ASP A 1082 -17.18 -28.56 -28.63
N ALA A 1083 -18.32 -28.29 -28.01
CA ALA A 1083 -18.81 -26.93 -27.80
C ALA A 1083 -17.95 -26.21 -26.77
N TRP A 1084 -17.64 -26.89 -25.66
CA TRP A 1084 -16.78 -26.36 -24.60
C TRP A 1084 -15.38 -26.03 -25.14
N ARG A 1085 -14.70 -26.97 -25.82
CA ARG A 1085 -13.31 -26.74 -26.27
C ARG A 1085 -13.17 -25.75 -27.43
N ARG A 1086 -14.22 -25.55 -28.25
CA ARG A 1086 -14.22 -24.59 -29.37
C ARG A 1086 -14.63 -23.18 -28.99
N GLY A 1087 -15.35 -23.00 -27.89
CA GLY A 1087 -15.66 -21.67 -27.33
C GLY A 1087 -14.46 -20.99 -26.66
N ARG A 1088 -13.24 -21.18 -27.20
CA ARG A 1088 -11.98 -20.61 -26.72
C ARG A 1088 -11.79 -19.17 -27.16
#